data_AF-U2QCF2-F1
#
_entry.id   AF-U2QCF2-F1
#
_cell.length_a   1.000
_cell.length_b   1.000
_cell.length_c   1.000
_cell.angle_alpha   90.00
_cell.angle_beta   90.00
_cell.angle_gamma   90.00
#
_symmetry.space_group_name_H-M   'P 1'
#
loop_
_entity.id
_entity.type
_entity.pdbx_description
1 polymer ?
#
loop_
_entity_poly.entity_id
_entity_poly.type
_entity_poly.pdbx_seq_one_letter_code
_entity_poly.pdbx_strand_id
1 'polypeptide(L)'
;MALVRYSDDQDERTAVPADSWPARITELGVTEVCIDDHGMFRAEPGLASDIENLVHHGMQVVVTVADTMDEFDLVTRLSHLEPKLLTRRGTPPDSPWRILQEQTGHALDAHRTVIETVCGCHPALAQLFLTALCRTGEDDPFPASAIIEALAEAVTYVVRTQFARPRDQAVFLLCLALRADPATTPKGCCQYLEAAGSRSIRSMAQVLSSEPVPAEVTVALWQQLRVHLDASTFAVAQRALLALLSNSPPGDVDHLGPLELLASGENPRVTHEVADLVRRVADAAGTEGRRCIVQALPELAGDSSAGEAAARLAVVCADTDLGALGAALRELDASGAAPDAACTALSPLVALEHPVLVARLAERVLDRLGRDDPRAVTAALSWIMTSPTTTCAEPMQRLRVLRRIVAMSHDDGPTAPVIRAGVASLRAFTRRSTSRYLRGLVARQGLSSGGLPLIACCLAGLTTCFSDRADDAAVWCWRARALVSPHGADYAWTLIVHSLIAFHRQDTALAGELLSRAAEATAALHASAVTQFCGLAIQYLEKDSAGADRHPAPDDGIHVILHVFATYCAANLDQWGSSVQSAIDKYFAVGRALASAELTNPLLLNWRQRLRVIFVACHEDAMAECLQNDIHAALESWRTVNSSSDAIIPHEDDGTGTDDGDGSLALSTSEWRVVERVIAGCTNAQAAEALYLSKRTVDTHLRNIHRRLGISSRTELIKIVGASRQEPAPARRPDQADSGSEEERSRRR
;
A
#
# COMPACT_ATOMS: atom_id res chain seq x y z
N MET A 1 -15.79 -45.82 51.34
CA MET A 1 -16.16 -44.47 51.80
C MET A 1 -16.37 -44.50 53.31
N ALA A 2 -15.87 -43.52 54.07
CA ALA A 2 -16.00 -43.46 55.53
C ALA A 2 -16.71 -42.17 55.94
N LEU A 3 -17.86 -42.29 56.60
CA LEU A 3 -18.51 -41.17 57.28
C LEU A 3 -17.76 -40.93 58.60
N VAL A 4 -17.26 -39.71 58.80
CA VAL A 4 -16.59 -39.29 60.03
C VAL A 4 -17.58 -38.41 60.80
N ARG A 5 -17.95 -38.84 62.01
CA ARG A 5 -18.80 -38.05 62.90
C ARG A 5 -17.93 -37.37 63.94
N TYR A 6 -17.90 -36.04 63.96
CA TYR A 6 -17.35 -35.30 65.09
C TYR A 6 -18.45 -35.14 66.15
N SER A 7 -18.42 -36.01 67.16
CA SER A 7 -19.07 -35.73 68.45
C SER A 7 -17.98 -35.65 69.51
N ASP A 8 -18.17 -34.75 70.47
CA ASP A 8 -17.17 -34.12 71.36
C ASP A 8 -16.22 -35.03 72.18
N ASP A 9 -16.15 -36.35 71.94
CA ASP A 9 -15.07 -37.17 72.53
C ASP A 9 -14.76 -38.52 71.83
N GLN A 10 -15.13 -38.77 70.56
CA GLN A 10 -14.65 -39.96 69.82
C GLN A 10 -14.84 -39.88 68.30
N ASP A 11 -13.76 -40.13 67.54
CA ASP A 11 -13.77 -40.29 66.07
C ASP A 11 -14.35 -41.67 65.68
N GLU A 12 -15.66 -41.74 65.41
CA GLU A 12 -16.26 -42.93 64.79
C GLU A 12 -16.17 -42.85 63.27
N ARG A 13 -15.34 -43.72 62.66
CA ARG A 13 -15.30 -43.97 61.21
C ARG A 13 -16.22 -45.12 60.86
N THR A 14 -17.32 -44.85 60.17
CA THR A 14 -18.23 -45.90 59.67
C THR A 14 -18.13 -46.02 58.15
N ALA A 15 -17.82 -47.22 57.65
CA ALA A 15 -17.81 -47.51 56.22
C ALA A 15 -19.21 -47.90 55.74
N VAL A 16 -19.78 -47.16 54.79
CA VAL A 16 -21.16 -47.34 54.32
C VAL A 16 -21.24 -47.33 52.78
N PRO A 17 -22.07 -48.17 52.13
CA PRO A 17 -22.30 -48.14 50.68
C PRO A 17 -23.03 -46.87 50.21
N ALA A 18 -22.64 -46.34 49.04
CA ALA A 18 -23.10 -45.07 48.45
C ALA A 18 -24.65 -44.94 48.37
N ASP A 19 -25.33 -46.02 48.04
CA ASP A 19 -26.78 -46.04 47.76
C ASP A 19 -27.68 -45.73 48.98
N SER A 20 -27.12 -45.63 50.18
CA SER A 20 -27.86 -45.47 51.45
C SER A 20 -27.66 -44.11 52.14
N TRP A 21 -27.04 -43.16 51.44
CA TRP A 21 -26.52 -41.90 51.99
C TRP A 21 -27.58 -40.87 52.36
N PRO A 22 -28.58 -40.56 51.51
CA PRO A 22 -29.52 -39.47 51.79
C PRO A 22 -30.36 -39.72 53.05
N ALA A 23 -30.73 -40.97 53.32
CA ALA A 23 -31.59 -41.33 54.46
C ALA A 23 -30.85 -41.31 55.81
N ARG A 24 -29.56 -41.69 55.83
CA ARG A 24 -28.77 -41.80 57.08
C ARG A 24 -28.04 -40.52 57.47
N ILE A 25 -27.68 -39.68 56.50
CA ILE A 25 -26.95 -38.43 56.76
C ILE A 25 -27.84 -37.41 57.49
N THR A 26 -29.15 -37.38 57.18
CA THR A 26 -30.11 -36.52 57.88
C THR A 26 -30.39 -36.99 59.32
N GLU A 27 -30.35 -38.29 59.59
CA GLU A 27 -30.56 -38.86 60.94
C GLU A 27 -29.37 -38.65 61.89
N LEU A 28 -28.15 -38.49 61.37
CA LEU A 28 -26.91 -38.48 62.16
C LEU A 28 -26.36 -37.07 62.47
N GLY A 29 -26.92 -36.00 61.89
CA GLY A 29 -26.49 -34.62 62.12
C GLY A 29 -25.05 -34.35 61.69
N VAL A 30 -24.57 -35.08 60.68
CA VAL A 30 -23.21 -34.97 60.15
C VAL A 30 -23.07 -33.62 59.45
N THR A 31 -21.94 -32.93 59.61
CA THR A 31 -21.66 -31.63 58.95
C THR A 31 -20.56 -31.73 57.90
N GLU A 32 -19.76 -32.81 57.91
CA GLU A 32 -18.63 -33.03 57.01
C GLU A 32 -18.55 -34.49 56.52
N VAL A 33 -18.25 -34.70 55.24
CA VAL A 33 -18.13 -36.03 54.60
C VAL A 33 -16.78 -36.13 53.90
N CYS A 34 -15.97 -37.14 54.25
CA CYS A 34 -14.70 -37.42 53.58
C CYS A 34 -14.84 -38.61 52.60
N ILE A 35 -14.52 -38.37 51.34
CA ILE A 35 -14.55 -39.37 50.26
C ILE A 35 -13.12 -39.65 49.85
N ASP A 36 -12.68 -40.91 49.99
CA ASP A 36 -11.37 -41.34 49.49
C ASP A 36 -11.55 -41.93 48.09
N ASP A 37 -11.12 -41.17 47.09
CA ASP A 37 -11.23 -41.46 45.66
C ASP A 37 -10.00 -42.26 45.19
N HIS A 38 -10.17 -43.57 45.18
CA HIS A 38 -9.26 -44.51 44.52
C HIS A 38 -9.72 -44.78 43.07
N GLY A 39 -9.95 -43.71 42.28
CA GLY A 39 -10.42 -43.81 40.89
C GLY A 39 -11.90 -44.14 40.73
N MET A 40 -12.71 -43.94 41.77
CA MET A 40 -14.16 -44.21 41.76
C MET A 40 -14.90 -43.27 40.81
N PHE A 41 -14.48 -42.01 40.65
CA PHE A 41 -15.15 -41.09 39.70
C PHE A 41 -14.93 -41.45 38.22
N ARG A 42 -13.88 -42.23 37.91
CA ARG A 42 -13.73 -42.85 36.58
C ARG A 42 -14.68 -44.04 36.39
N ALA A 43 -14.91 -44.81 37.45
CA ALA A 43 -15.72 -46.03 37.42
C ALA A 43 -17.24 -45.76 37.51
N GLU A 44 -17.66 -44.76 38.31
CA GLU A 44 -19.07 -44.43 38.58
C GLU A 44 -19.32 -42.93 38.44
N PRO A 45 -19.70 -42.44 37.24
CA PRO A 45 -19.92 -41.00 37.00
C PRO A 45 -21.12 -40.40 37.77
N GLY A 46 -22.02 -41.23 38.33
CA GLY A 46 -23.16 -40.78 39.14
C GLY A 46 -22.79 -40.18 40.50
N LEU A 47 -21.59 -40.47 41.00
CA LEU A 47 -21.10 -40.01 42.30
C LEU A 47 -20.97 -38.47 42.40
N ALA A 48 -20.77 -37.80 41.27
CA ALA A 48 -20.75 -36.34 41.21
C ALA A 48 -22.12 -35.73 41.56
N SER A 49 -23.22 -36.32 41.07
CA SER A 49 -24.58 -35.88 41.39
C SER A 49 -24.95 -36.14 42.86
N ASP A 50 -24.41 -37.19 43.46
CA ASP A 50 -24.59 -37.44 44.89
C ASP A 50 -23.88 -36.39 45.75
N ILE A 51 -22.70 -35.95 45.33
CA ILE A 51 -21.96 -34.86 45.99
C ILE A 51 -22.68 -33.53 45.83
N GLU A 52 -23.19 -33.23 44.62
CA GLU A 52 -24.03 -32.05 44.39
C GLU A 52 -25.23 -32.03 45.34
N ASN A 53 -25.91 -33.17 45.51
CA ASN A 53 -27.01 -33.31 46.45
C ASN A 53 -26.56 -33.05 47.90
N LEU A 54 -25.43 -33.60 48.33
CA LEU A 54 -24.89 -33.38 49.68
C LEU A 54 -24.55 -31.90 49.94
N VAL A 55 -23.89 -31.25 48.99
CA VAL A 55 -23.54 -29.83 49.07
C VAL A 55 -24.80 -28.96 49.11
N HIS A 56 -25.83 -29.31 48.33
CA HIS A 56 -27.13 -28.60 48.34
C HIS A 56 -27.85 -28.69 49.70
N HIS A 57 -27.61 -29.76 50.46
CA HIS A 57 -28.12 -29.92 51.83
C HIS A 57 -27.24 -29.24 52.90
N GLY A 58 -26.24 -28.45 52.50
CA GLY A 58 -25.40 -27.66 53.40
C GLY A 58 -24.21 -28.41 54.01
N MET A 59 -23.86 -29.56 53.45
CA MET A 59 -22.77 -30.41 53.95
C MET A 59 -21.41 -29.98 53.37
N GLN A 60 -20.35 -30.04 54.19
CA GLN A 60 -18.98 -29.90 53.71
C GLN A 60 -18.48 -31.26 53.17
N VAL A 61 -18.09 -31.34 51.90
CA VAL A 61 -17.56 -32.58 51.30
C VAL A 61 -16.08 -32.41 51.01
N VAL A 62 -15.24 -33.30 51.54
CA VAL A 62 -13.80 -33.36 51.30
C VAL A 62 -13.50 -34.61 50.49
N VAL A 63 -12.91 -34.46 49.32
CA VAL A 63 -12.48 -35.60 48.50
C VAL A 63 -10.95 -35.70 48.56
N THR A 64 -10.43 -36.86 48.96
CA THR A 64 -9.01 -37.19 48.86
C THR A 64 -8.80 -38.02 47.60
N VAL A 65 -7.88 -37.61 46.73
CA VAL A 65 -7.64 -38.28 45.46
C VAL A 65 -6.22 -38.83 45.42
N ALA A 66 -6.04 -40.01 44.83
CA ALA A 66 -4.74 -40.67 44.76
C ALA A 66 -3.88 -40.28 43.53
N ASP A 67 -4.50 -39.74 42.48
CA ASP A 67 -3.88 -39.38 41.19
C ASP A 67 -4.23 -37.93 40.81
N THR A 68 -3.26 -37.18 40.27
CA THR A 68 -3.43 -35.79 39.82
C THR A 68 -4.38 -35.69 38.61
N MET A 69 -4.51 -36.76 37.82
CA MET A 69 -5.49 -36.85 36.74
C MET A 69 -6.93 -37.00 37.25
N ASP A 70 -7.12 -37.75 38.34
CA ASP A 70 -8.43 -37.90 38.99
C ASP A 70 -8.83 -36.61 39.71
N GLU A 71 -7.86 -35.92 40.31
CA GLU A 71 -8.07 -34.60 40.91
C GLU A 71 -8.50 -33.59 39.86
N PHE A 72 -7.83 -33.56 38.70
CA PHE A 72 -8.23 -32.70 37.58
C PHE A 72 -9.66 -32.98 37.12
N ASP A 73 -10.03 -34.24 36.88
CA ASP A 73 -11.37 -34.64 36.44
C ASP A 73 -12.45 -34.30 37.48
N LEU A 74 -12.10 -34.36 38.77
CA LEU A 74 -13.00 -34.04 39.87
C LEU A 74 -13.21 -32.53 40.04
N VAL A 75 -12.13 -31.75 40.06
CA VAL A 75 -12.18 -30.27 40.10
C VAL A 75 -12.93 -29.73 38.89
N THR A 76 -12.63 -30.29 37.72
CA THR A 76 -13.37 -30.14 36.47
C THR A 76 -14.87 -30.30 36.74
N ARG A 77 -15.34 -31.51 37.06
CA ARG A 77 -16.78 -31.82 37.18
C ARG A 77 -17.50 -30.96 38.21
N LEU A 78 -16.87 -30.67 39.35
CA LEU A 78 -17.50 -29.98 40.48
C LEU A 78 -17.27 -28.45 40.50
N SER A 79 -16.57 -27.91 39.50
CA SER A 79 -16.22 -26.47 39.40
C SER A 79 -17.43 -25.51 39.43
N HIS A 80 -18.62 -26.00 39.06
CA HIS A 80 -19.86 -25.23 39.01
C HIS A 80 -20.50 -24.98 40.39
N LEU A 81 -20.03 -25.66 41.44
CA LEU A 81 -20.54 -25.53 42.81
C LEU A 81 -19.89 -24.37 43.60
N GLU A 82 -19.16 -23.46 42.93
CA GLU A 82 -18.30 -22.42 43.54
C GLU A 82 -17.48 -22.98 44.71
N PRO A 83 -16.38 -23.70 44.42
CA PRO A 83 -15.71 -24.51 45.42
C PRO A 83 -14.98 -23.61 46.43
N LYS A 84 -15.58 -23.42 47.61
CA LYS A 84 -14.81 -23.15 48.83
C LYS A 84 -14.00 -24.38 49.28
N LEU A 85 -13.97 -25.45 48.48
CA LEU A 85 -13.91 -26.84 48.92
C LEU A 85 -12.67 -27.63 48.47
N LEU A 86 -11.69 -27.02 47.79
CA LEU A 86 -10.54 -27.76 47.25
C LEU A 86 -9.17 -27.36 47.84
N THR A 87 -9.15 -26.73 49.02
CA THR A 87 -7.91 -26.50 49.76
C THR A 87 -8.05 -26.90 51.22
N ARG A 88 -7.14 -27.75 51.70
CA ARG A 88 -6.96 -28.00 53.13
C ARG A 88 -6.55 -26.69 53.82
N ARG A 89 -7.39 -26.25 54.76
CA ARG A 89 -7.32 -25.06 55.64
C ARG A 89 -7.69 -23.72 55.00
N GLY A 90 -8.65 -23.06 55.65
CA GLY A 90 -9.25 -21.80 55.24
C GLY A 90 -8.23 -20.70 55.02
N THR A 91 -8.11 -20.28 53.76
CA THR A 91 -7.58 -18.98 53.37
C THR A 91 -8.74 -18.05 53.02
N PRO A 92 -8.72 -16.78 53.44
CA PRO A 92 -9.66 -15.77 52.98
C PRO A 92 -9.49 -15.53 51.46
N PRO A 93 -10.43 -14.83 50.79
CA PRO A 93 -10.31 -14.50 49.37
C PRO A 93 -9.21 -13.46 49.12
N ASP A 94 -7.96 -13.89 49.26
CA ASP A 94 -6.79 -13.15 48.81
C ASP A 94 -6.50 -13.55 47.36
N SER A 95 -5.96 -12.61 46.58
CA SER A 95 -5.74 -12.70 45.11
C SER A 95 -5.37 -14.11 44.62
N PRO A 96 -5.94 -14.60 43.49
CA PRO A 96 -5.57 -15.87 42.84
C PRO A 96 -4.06 -16.12 42.79
N TRP A 97 -3.27 -15.06 42.62
CA TRP A 97 -1.81 -15.10 42.63
C TRP A 97 -1.18 -15.58 43.93
N ARG A 98 -1.74 -15.23 45.08
CA ARG A 98 -1.20 -15.63 46.38
C ARG A 98 -1.30 -17.13 46.57
N ILE A 99 -2.41 -17.72 46.12
CA ILE A 99 -2.63 -19.18 46.11
C ILE A 99 -1.60 -19.84 45.18
N LEU A 100 -1.38 -19.28 44.00
CA LEU A 100 -0.37 -19.77 43.06
C LEU A 100 1.04 -19.70 43.65
N GLN A 101 1.43 -18.56 44.20
CA GLN A 101 2.76 -18.32 44.78
C GLN A 101 3.04 -19.21 46.00
N GLU A 102 2.04 -19.49 46.85
CA GLU A 102 2.18 -20.41 47.97
C GLU A 102 2.45 -21.85 47.53
N GLN A 103 1.92 -22.26 46.36
CA GLN A 103 2.05 -23.62 45.82
C GLN A 103 3.26 -23.80 44.88
N THR A 104 3.60 -22.78 44.09
CA THR A 104 4.66 -22.84 43.07
C THR A 104 5.92 -22.05 43.42
N GLY A 105 5.93 -21.32 44.54
CA GLY A 105 7.01 -20.38 44.87
C GLY A 105 7.12 -19.24 43.85
N HIS A 106 8.34 -18.76 43.61
CA HIS A 106 8.66 -17.68 42.65
C HIS A 106 8.75 -18.14 41.17
N ALA A 107 8.42 -19.40 40.87
CA ALA A 107 8.61 -19.98 39.53
C ALA A 107 7.77 -19.30 38.44
N LEU A 108 6.61 -18.75 38.80
CA LEU A 108 5.67 -18.14 37.86
C LEU A 108 5.81 -16.61 37.75
N ASP A 109 6.70 -15.98 38.53
CA ASP A 109 6.81 -14.52 38.66
C ASP A 109 6.99 -13.81 37.30
N ALA A 110 7.67 -14.46 36.35
CA ALA A 110 7.87 -13.95 35.00
C ALA A 110 6.57 -13.77 34.19
N HIS A 111 5.52 -14.55 34.50
CA HIS A 111 4.23 -14.54 33.81
C HIS A 111 3.09 -14.00 34.69
N ARG A 112 3.44 -13.37 35.82
CA ARG A 112 2.51 -12.90 36.85
C ARG A 112 1.34 -12.08 36.30
N THR A 113 1.64 -11.08 35.48
CA THR A 113 0.64 -10.15 34.94
C THR A 113 -0.43 -10.88 34.13
N VAL A 114 -0.02 -11.84 33.30
CA VAL A 114 -0.91 -12.64 32.46
C VAL A 114 -1.75 -13.59 33.32
N ILE A 115 -1.12 -14.28 34.26
CA ILE A 115 -1.78 -15.26 35.13
C ILE A 115 -2.81 -14.57 36.06
N GLU A 116 -2.45 -13.46 36.69
CA GLU A 116 -3.36 -12.63 37.50
C GLU A 116 -4.55 -12.16 36.68
N THR A 117 -4.30 -11.72 35.46
CA THR A 117 -5.32 -11.20 34.53
C THR A 117 -6.30 -12.30 34.12
N VAL A 118 -5.81 -13.46 33.68
CA VAL A 118 -6.64 -14.59 33.25
C VAL A 118 -7.38 -15.22 34.43
N CYS A 119 -6.69 -15.55 35.52
CA CYS A 119 -7.30 -16.19 36.69
C CYS A 119 -8.27 -15.25 37.43
N GLY A 120 -8.08 -13.93 37.32
CA GLY A 120 -9.01 -12.93 37.85
C GLY A 120 -10.34 -12.85 37.10
N CYS A 121 -10.46 -13.44 35.91
CA CYS A 121 -11.67 -13.38 35.10
C CYS A 121 -12.79 -14.29 35.61
N HIS A 122 -12.45 -15.39 36.28
CA HIS A 122 -13.40 -16.39 36.73
C HIS A 122 -12.85 -17.17 37.94
N PRO A 123 -13.64 -17.36 39.02
CA PRO A 123 -13.16 -17.93 40.27
C PRO A 123 -12.57 -19.35 40.15
N ALA A 124 -13.06 -20.15 39.20
CA ALA A 124 -12.58 -21.52 38.97
C ALA A 124 -11.22 -21.61 38.23
N LEU A 125 -10.77 -20.56 37.54
CA LEU A 125 -9.61 -20.63 36.65
C LEU A 125 -8.30 -20.86 37.38
N ALA A 126 -8.12 -20.27 38.57
CA ALA A 126 -6.88 -20.41 39.34
C ALA A 126 -6.62 -21.87 39.75
N GLN A 127 -7.68 -22.57 40.16
CA GLN A 127 -7.64 -23.97 40.56
C GLN A 127 -7.40 -24.87 39.34
N LEU A 128 -8.16 -24.68 38.26
CA LEU A 128 -7.99 -25.45 37.02
C LEU A 128 -6.60 -25.26 36.41
N PHE A 129 -6.06 -24.05 36.46
CA PHE A 129 -4.71 -23.74 36.00
C PHE A 129 -3.65 -24.48 36.82
N LEU A 130 -3.72 -24.44 38.16
CA LEU A 130 -2.79 -25.19 39.01
C LEU A 130 -2.81 -26.68 38.71
N THR A 131 -4.00 -27.25 38.59
CA THR A 131 -4.13 -28.68 38.35
C THR A 131 -3.62 -29.07 36.96
N ALA A 132 -3.88 -28.26 35.92
CA ALA A 132 -3.29 -28.46 34.60
C ALA A 132 -1.77 -28.30 34.60
N LEU A 133 -1.23 -27.32 35.34
CA LEU A 133 0.21 -27.08 35.45
C LEU A 133 0.92 -28.25 36.15
N CYS A 134 0.34 -28.78 37.23
CA CYS A 134 0.88 -29.95 37.94
C CYS A 134 0.92 -31.22 37.08
N ARG A 135 0.09 -31.34 36.03
CA ARG A 135 0.15 -32.45 35.05
C ARG A 135 1.34 -32.36 34.10
N THR A 136 1.90 -31.17 33.92
CA THR A 136 2.99 -30.91 32.96
C THR A 136 4.39 -31.01 33.58
N GLY A 137 4.49 -31.03 34.91
CA GLY A 137 5.76 -31.02 35.64
C GLY A 137 6.16 -32.37 36.22
N GLU A 138 6.98 -33.13 35.49
CA GLU A 138 7.93 -34.06 36.09
C GLU A 138 9.34 -33.47 35.86
N ASP A 139 9.97 -33.02 36.95
CA ASP A 139 11.40 -32.72 37.12
C ASP A 139 12.07 -31.52 36.36
N ASP A 140 11.57 -30.27 36.45
CA ASP A 140 12.36 -28.99 36.38
C ASP A 140 11.45 -27.72 36.44
N PRO A 141 11.94 -26.45 36.48
CA PRO A 141 11.04 -25.28 36.54
C PRO A 141 10.16 -25.18 35.29
N PHE A 142 8.85 -25.02 35.51
CA PHE A 142 7.80 -25.03 34.49
C PHE A 142 8.18 -24.21 33.24
N PRO A 143 8.34 -24.83 32.06
CA PRO A 143 8.65 -24.10 30.85
C PRO A 143 7.47 -23.19 30.45
N ALA A 144 7.77 -22.05 29.83
CA ALA A 144 6.75 -21.06 29.43
C ALA A 144 5.65 -21.66 28.55
N SER A 145 5.97 -22.64 27.70
CA SER A 145 4.99 -23.36 26.87
C SER A 145 3.97 -24.15 27.69
N ALA A 146 4.40 -24.84 28.75
CA ALA A 146 3.52 -25.60 29.63
C ALA A 146 2.57 -24.69 30.42
N ILE A 147 3.08 -23.53 30.86
CA ILE A 147 2.26 -22.49 31.51
C ILE A 147 1.17 -21.98 30.55
N ILE A 148 1.54 -21.69 29.31
CA ILE A 148 0.63 -21.21 28.26
C ILE A 148 -0.45 -22.26 27.93
N GLU A 149 -0.05 -23.52 27.77
CA GLU A 149 -0.96 -24.64 27.50
C GLU A 149 -1.93 -24.88 28.66
N ALA A 150 -1.44 -24.87 29.90
CA ALA A 150 -2.28 -25.04 31.10
C ALA A 150 -3.31 -23.90 31.25
N LEU A 151 -2.94 -22.65 30.95
CA LEU A 151 -3.88 -21.52 30.93
C LEU A 151 -4.95 -21.70 29.85
N ALA A 152 -4.54 -22.10 28.64
CA ALA A 152 -5.47 -22.33 27.53
C ALA A 152 -6.44 -23.49 27.82
N GLU A 153 -5.97 -24.57 28.45
CA GLU A 153 -6.79 -25.71 28.87
C GLU A 153 -7.81 -25.30 29.93
N ALA A 154 -7.40 -24.56 30.97
CA ALA A 154 -8.29 -24.07 32.01
C ALA A 154 -9.40 -23.15 31.48
N VAL A 155 -9.07 -22.22 30.59
CA VAL A 155 -10.06 -21.34 29.94
C VAL A 155 -11.02 -22.14 29.06
N THR A 156 -10.50 -23.04 28.23
CA THR A 156 -11.31 -23.91 27.36
C THR A 156 -12.27 -24.78 28.17
N TYR A 157 -11.82 -25.25 29.33
CA TYR A 157 -12.64 -26.03 30.24
C TYR A 157 -13.85 -25.24 30.74
N VAL A 158 -13.63 -24.03 31.27
CA VAL A 158 -14.70 -23.14 31.75
C VAL A 158 -15.70 -22.84 30.62
N VAL A 159 -15.21 -22.54 29.41
CA VAL A 159 -16.04 -22.29 28.23
C VAL A 159 -16.92 -23.50 27.91
N ARG A 160 -16.37 -24.72 27.99
CA ARG A 160 -17.10 -25.95 27.67
C ARG A 160 -18.19 -26.26 28.70
N THR A 161 -17.90 -26.09 29.99
CA THR A 161 -18.76 -26.63 31.07
C THR A 161 -19.70 -25.60 31.66
N GLN A 162 -19.30 -24.33 31.71
CA GLN A 162 -20.11 -23.29 32.32
C GLN A 162 -20.95 -22.52 31.30
N PHE A 163 -20.57 -22.53 30.02
CA PHE A 163 -21.40 -21.98 28.94
C PHE A 163 -22.23 -23.12 28.32
N ALA A 164 -23.29 -23.52 29.04
CA ALA A 164 -24.10 -24.70 28.75
C ALA A 164 -24.84 -24.66 27.40
N ARG A 165 -24.98 -23.48 26.77
CA ARG A 165 -25.64 -23.33 25.47
C ARG A 165 -24.60 -23.10 24.37
N PRO A 166 -24.71 -23.79 23.22
CA PRO A 166 -23.86 -23.53 22.04
C PRO A 166 -23.87 -22.06 21.60
N ARG A 167 -24.98 -21.34 21.86
CA ARG A 167 -25.09 -19.90 21.61
C ARG A 167 -24.15 -19.08 22.49
N ASP A 168 -23.98 -19.45 23.76
CA ASP A 168 -23.15 -18.73 24.73
C ASP A 168 -21.66 -18.96 24.43
N GLN A 169 -21.29 -20.18 24.04
CA GLN A 169 -19.96 -20.51 23.52
C GLN A 169 -19.66 -19.76 22.21
N ALA A 170 -20.64 -19.67 21.31
CA ALA A 170 -20.48 -18.90 20.07
C ALA A 170 -20.31 -17.39 20.33
N VAL A 171 -20.99 -16.85 21.34
CA VAL A 171 -20.79 -15.46 21.81
C VAL A 171 -19.37 -15.27 22.37
N PHE A 172 -18.85 -16.21 23.14
CA PHE A 172 -17.46 -16.17 23.61
C PHE A 172 -16.46 -16.15 22.45
N LEU A 173 -16.63 -17.04 21.45
CA LEU A 173 -15.77 -17.08 20.26
C LEU A 173 -15.82 -15.78 19.46
N LEU A 174 -17.00 -15.17 19.33
CA LEU A 174 -17.17 -13.87 18.67
C LEU A 174 -16.44 -12.74 19.41
N CYS A 175 -16.58 -12.67 20.74
CA CYS A 175 -15.90 -11.67 21.55
C CYS A 175 -14.37 -11.83 21.49
N LEU A 176 -13.88 -13.08 21.53
CA LEU A 176 -12.46 -13.39 21.40
C LEU A 176 -11.92 -12.97 20.01
N ALA A 177 -12.67 -13.26 18.95
CA ALA A 177 -12.30 -12.90 17.58
C ALA A 177 -12.28 -11.38 17.35
N LEU A 178 -13.27 -10.66 17.87
CA LEU A 178 -13.38 -9.20 17.70
C LEU A 178 -12.52 -8.40 18.67
N ARG A 179 -11.89 -9.06 19.65
CA ARG A 179 -11.24 -8.42 20.80
C ARG A 179 -12.08 -7.31 21.41
N ALA A 180 -13.33 -7.64 21.71
CA ALA A 180 -14.37 -6.66 22.00
C ALA A 180 -14.09 -5.83 23.25
N ASP A 181 -13.61 -4.59 23.08
CA ASP A 181 -13.77 -3.52 24.06
C ASP A 181 -15.17 -2.90 23.88
N PRO A 182 -16.04 -2.85 24.92
CA PRO A 182 -17.35 -2.21 24.85
C PRO A 182 -17.33 -0.76 24.33
N ALA A 183 -16.18 -0.06 24.36
CA ALA A 183 -16.02 1.29 23.81
C ALA A 183 -15.79 1.35 22.28
N THR A 184 -15.09 0.36 21.70
CA THR A 184 -14.68 0.35 20.28
C THR A 184 -15.51 -0.60 19.41
N THR A 185 -16.25 -1.51 20.05
CA THR A 185 -17.10 -2.49 19.36
C THR A 185 -18.31 -1.77 18.73
N PRO A 186 -18.70 -2.06 17.47
CA PRO A 186 -19.82 -1.39 16.81
C PRO A 186 -21.12 -1.48 17.62
N LYS A 187 -21.93 -0.41 17.65
CA LYS A 187 -23.19 -0.35 18.44
C LYS A 187 -24.13 -1.53 18.17
N GLY A 188 -24.15 -2.07 16.94
CA GLY A 188 -24.93 -3.26 16.57
C GLY A 188 -24.38 -4.57 17.17
N CYS A 189 -23.05 -4.71 17.25
CA CYS A 189 -22.39 -5.80 17.97
C CYS A 189 -22.66 -5.70 19.47
N CYS A 190 -22.57 -4.51 20.07
CA CYS A 190 -22.86 -4.31 21.49
C CYS A 190 -24.30 -4.73 21.82
N GLN A 191 -25.30 -4.40 21.02
CA GLN A 191 -26.68 -4.86 21.24
C GLN A 191 -26.85 -6.38 21.12
N TYR A 192 -26.19 -7.02 20.15
CA TYR A 192 -26.21 -8.49 20.00
C TYR A 192 -25.49 -9.20 21.15
N LEU A 193 -24.34 -8.69 21.57
CA LEU A 193 -23.52 -9.21 22.68
C LEU A 193 -24.10 -8.88 24.06
N GLU A 194 -24.85 -7.77 24.18
CA GLU A 194 -25.61 -7.38 25.37
C GLU A 194 -26.85 -8.22 25.59
N ALA A 195 -27.54 -8.59 24.51
CA ALA A 195 -28.72 -9.44 24.57
C ALA A 195 -28.40 -10.93 24.71
N ALA A 196 -27.19 -11.38 24.35
CA ALA A 196 -26.89 -12.80 24.16
C ALA A 196 -25.91 -13.43 25.17
N GLY A 197 -25.26 -12.68 26.06
CA GLY A 197 -24.23 -13.23 26.96
C GLY A 197 -24.29 -12.74 28.41
N SER A 198 -23.95 -13.62 29.35
CA SER A 198 -23.76 -13.27 30.76
C SER A 198 -22.59 -12.29 30.94
N ARG A 199 -22.60 -11.49 32.02
CA ARG A 199 -21.53 -10.54 32.34
C ARG A 199 -20.15 -11.22 32.41
N SER A 200 -20.12 -12.47 32.88
CA SER A 200 -18.90 -13.29 32.98
C SER A 200 -18.31 -13.65 31.63
N ILE A 201 -19.13 -14.02 30.63
CA ILE A 201 -18.66 -14.31 29.25
C ILE A 201 -17.97 -13.10 28.64
N ARG A 202 -18.59 -11.92 28.79
CA ARG A 202 -18.07 -10.68 28.22
C ARG A 202 -16.79 -10.25 28.94
N SER A 203 -16.76 -10.35 30.27
CA SER A 203 -15.57 -10.04 31.08
C SER A 203 -14.39 -10.94 30.72
N MET A 204 -14.61 -12.26 30.62
CA MET A 204 -13.55 -13.19 30.23
C MET A 204 -13.00 -12.90 28.84
N ALA A 205 -13.89 -12.72 27.84
CA ALA A 205 -13.44 -12.48 26.49
C ALA A 205 -12.75 -11.11 26.32
N GLN A 206 -13.25 -10.06 26.99
CA GLN A 206 -12.64 -8.73 26.96
C GLN A 206 -11.23 -8.74 27.55
N VAL A 207 -11.05 -9.41 28.69
CA VAL A 207 -9.75 -9.48 29.38
C VAL A 207 -8.74 -10.34 28.63
N LEU A 208 -9.18 -11.45 28.00
CA LEU A 208 -8.34 -12.26 27.13
C LEU A 208 -7.96 -11.54 25.83
N SER A 209 -8.63 -10.44 25.53
CA SER A 209 -8.48 -9.70 24.28
C SER A 209 -7.77 -8.36 24.39
N SER A 210 -7.60 -7.83 25.61
CA SER A 210 -6.85 -6.59 25.82
C SER A 210 -5.34 -6.81 25.74
N GLU A 211 -4.57 -5.72 25.62
CA GLU A 211 -3.13 -5.73 25.32
C GLU A 211 -2.13 -6.22 26.40
N PRO A 212 -2.47 -6.90 27.52
CA PRO A 212 -1.45 -7.59 28.33
C PRO A 212 -1.32 -9.11 28.08
N VAL A 213 -2.11 -9.72 27.18
CA VAL A 213 -2.03 -11.17 26.93
C VAL A 213 -1.08 -11.48 25.75
N PRO A 214 -0.01 -12.29 25.96
CA PRO A 214 0.91 -12.68 24.90
C PRO A 214 0.21 -13.39 23.75
N ALA A 215 0.69 -13.17 22.52
CA ALA A 215 0.10 -13.77 21.32
C ALA A 215 0.12 -15.30 21.38
N GLU A 216 1.12 -15.88 22.05
CA GLU A 216 1.27 -17.33 22.25
C GLU A 216 0.10 -17.93 23.03
N VAL A 217 -0.44 -17.20 24.03
CA VAL A 217 -1.62 -17.62 24.80
C VAL A 217 -2.86 -17.63 23.93
N THR A 218 -3.01 -16.62 23.07
CA THR A 218 -4.14 -16.55 22.14
C THR A 218 -4.09 -17.70 21.12
N VAL A 219 -2.91 -18.01 20.59
CA VAL A 219 -2.70 -19.14 19.67
C VAL A 219 -3.04 -20.47 20.34
N ALA A 220 -2.49 -20.72 21.53
CA ALA A 220 -2.77 -21.94 22.30
C ALA A 220 -4.26 -22.07 22.65
N LEU A 221 -4.92 -20.96 23.02
CA LEU A 221 -6.35 -20.93 23.31
C LEU A 221 -7.20 -21.30 22.07
N TRP A 222 -6.92 -20.72 20.90
CA TRP A 222 -7.63 -21.09 19.67
C TRP A 222 -7.41 -22.56 19.30
N GLN A 223 -6.21 -23.10 19.52
CA GLN A 223 -5.92 -24.53 19.31
C GLN A 223 -6.78 -25.40 20.24
N GLN A 224 -6.81 -25.11 21.54
CA GLN A 224 -7.60 -25.86 22.52
C GLN A 224 -9.11 -25.78 22.26
N LEU A 225 -9.63 -24.59 21.93
CA LEU A 225 -11.05 -24.39 21.61
C LEU A 225 -11.47 -25.19 20.36
N ARG A 226 -10.61 -25.30 19.35
CA ARG A 226 -10.89 -26.10 18.12
C ARG A 226 -10.98 -27.59 18.40
N VAL A 227 -10.22 -28.09 19.38
CA VAL A 227 -10.21 -29.51 19.76
C VAL A 227 -11.44 -29.87 20.60
N HIS A 228 -11.93 -28.95 21.44
CA HIS A 228 -12.88 -29.28 22.50
C HIS A 228 -14.30 -28.72 22.32
N LEU A 229 -14.56 -27.83 21.36
CA LEU A 229 -15.90 -27.31 21.08
C LEU A 229 -16.52 -27.93 19.82
N ASP A 230 -17.85 -28.05 19.83
CA ASP A 230 -18.62 -28.62 18.73
C ASP A 230 -18.55 -27.76 17.46
N ALA A 231 -18.51 -28.42 16.29
CA ALA A 231 -18.53 -27.75 14.98
C ALA A 231 -19.76 -26.83 14.79
N SER A 232 -20.89 -27.17 15.43
CA SER A 232 -22.11 -26.35 15.38
C SER A 232 -21.94 -24.98 16.06
N THR A 233 -21.15 -24.90 17.13
CA THR A 233 -20.80 -23.67 17.85
C THR A 233 -20.00 -22.74 16.95
N PHE A 234 -18.96 -23.26 16.28
CA PHE A 234 -18.18 -22.50 15.30
C PHE A 234 -19.04 -22.02 14.12
N ALA A 235 -19.93 -22.86 13.59
CA ALA A 235 -20.80 -22.48 12.49
C ALA A 235 -21.81 -21.36 12.85
N VAL A 236 -22.25 -21.29 14.11
CA VAL A 236 -23.09 -20.17 14.61
C VAL A 236 -22.25 -18.91 14.74
N ALA A 237 -21.06 -19.00 15.33
CA ALA A 237 -20.16 -17.87 15.51
C ALA A 237 -19.72 -17.27 14.17
N GLN A 238 -19.35 -18.09 13.18
CA GLN A 238 -18.97 -17.63 11.84
C GLN A 238 -20.09 -16.89 11.11
N ARG A 239 -21.33 -17.41 11.16
CA ARG A 239 -22.49 -16.74 10.55
C ARG A 239 -22.77 -15.39 11.18
N ALA A 240 -22.68 -15.32 12.50
CA ALA A 240 -22.83 -14.07 13.23
C ALA A 240 -21.72 -13.08 12.87
N LEU A 241 -20.45 -13.51 12.81
CA LEU A 241 -19.32 -12.67 12.44
C LEU A 241 -19.49 -12.07 11.04
N LEU A 242 -19.84 -12.89 10.04
CA LEU A 242 -20.08 -12.41 8.67
C LEU A 242 -21.22 -11.39 8.63
N ALA A 243 -22.33 -11.66 9.32
CA ALA A 243 -23.45 -10.72 9.41
C ALA A 243 -23.04 -9.40 10.08
N LEU A 244 -22.15 -9.42 11.07
CA LEU A 244 -21.66 -8.21 11.74
C LEU A 244 -20.75 -7.40 10.81
N LEU A 245 -19.76 -8.05 10.19
CA LEU A 245 -18.82 -7.39 9.28
C LEU A 245 -19.53 -6.79 8.04
N SER A 246 -20.58 -7.43 7.54
CA SER A 246 -21.35 -6.91 6.40
C SER A 246 -22.29 -5.75 6.75
N ASN A 247 -22.79 -5.65 7.98
CA ASN A 247 -23.78 -4.63 8.38
C ASN A 247 -23.17 -3.40 9.06
N SER A 248 -21.97 -3.51 9.63
CA SER A 248 -21.25 -2.38 10.23
C SER A 248 -19.76 -2.67 10.18
N PRO A 249 -18.97 -1.94 9.37
CA PRO A 249 -17.53 -2.14 9.36
C PRO A 249 -16.98 -1.84 10.76
N PRO A 250 -16.25 -2.77 11.40
CA PRO A 250 -15.61 -2.47 12.66
C PRO A 250 -14.56 -1.39 12.41
N GLY A 251 -14.83 -0.18 12.91
CA GLY A 251 -13.99 0.99 12.66
C GLY A 251 -12.56 0.87 13.19
N ASP A 252 -12.31 -0.06 14.13
CA ASP A 252 -11.04 -0.15 14.87
C ASP A 252 -10.45 -1.56 14.98
N VAL A 253 -10.93 -2.54 14.20
CA VAL A 253 -10.34 -3.89 14.24
C VAL A 253 -9.19 -3.99 13.25
N ASP A 254 -7.96 -4.07 13.76
CA ASP A 254 -6.71 -4.21 13.00
C ASP A 254 -6.00 -5.56 13.24
N HIS A 255 -6.61 -6.47 14.01
CA HIS A 255 -6.08 -7.79 14.32
C HIS A 255 -6.75 -8.92 13.54
N LEU A 256 -6.06 -10.05 13.40
CA LEU A 256 -6.49 -11.21 12.59
C LEU A 256 -7.40 -12.21 13.34
N GLY A 257 -7.94 -11.83 14.49
CA GLY A 257 -8.88 -12.66 15.26
C GLY A 257 -10.14 -13.08 14.47
N PRO A 258 -10.76 -12.18 13.65
CA PRO A 258 -11.87 -12.56 12.79
C PRO A 258 -11.50 -13.63 11.75
N LEU A 259 -10.27 -13.57 11.22
CA LEU A 259 -9.76 -14.56 10.27
C LEU A 259 -9.61 -15.94 10.94
N GLU A 260 -9.06 -15.99 12.15
CA GLU A 260 -8.91 -17.24 12.91
C GLU A 260 -10.27 -17.93 13.13
N LEU A 261 -11.34 -17.18 13.41
CA LEU A 261 -12.68 -17.75 13.57
C LEU A 261 -13.26 -18.28 12.24
N LEU A 262 -13.06 -17.56 11.13
CA LEU A 262 -13.56 -17.96 9.81
C LEU A 262 -12.83 -19.18 9.23
N ALA A 263 -11.55 -19.35 9.58
CA ALA A 263 -10.72 -20.49 9.19
C ALA A 263 -10.89 -21.72 10.12
N SER A 264 -11.65 -21.60 11.22
CA SER A 264 -11.83 -22.66 12.22
C SER A 264 -13.02 -23.60 11.92
N GLY A 265 -13.00 -24.80 12.53
CA GLY A 265 -14.10 -25.76 12.50
C GLY A 265 -14.05 -26.75 11.32
N GLU A 266 -14.96 -27.72 11.30
CA GLU A 266 -15.02 -28.78 10.28
C GLU A 266 -15.37 -28.27 8.87
N ASN A 267 -16.13 -27.16 8.78
CA ASN A 267 -16.51 -26.51 7.53
C ASN A 267 -16.08 -25.04 7.56
N PRO A 268 -14.78 -24.76 7.32
CA PRO A 268 -14.27 -23.41 7.38
C PRO A 268 -14.90 -22.57 6.26
N ARG A 269 -15.21 -21.30 6.57
CA ARG A 269 -15.74 -20.35 5.59
C ARG A 269 -14.65 -19.78 4.70
N VAL A 270 -13.42 -19.77 5.19
CA VAL A 270 -12.22 -19.39 4.45
C VAL A 270 -11.32 -20.61 4.42
N THR A 271 -10.90 -21.04 3.23
CA THR A 271 -10.00 -22.19 3.09
C THR A 271 -8.65 -21.91 3.77
N HIS A 272 -7.93 -22.97 4.15
CA HIS A 272 -6.62 -22.82 4.80
C HIS A 272 -5.64 -22.03 3.92
N GLU A 273 -5.63 -22.31 2.61
CA GLU A 273 -4.81 -21.58 1.63
C GLU A 273 -5.12 -20.07 1.60
N VAL A 274 -6.39 -19.69 1.58
CA VAL A 274 -6.81 -18.27 1.60
C VAL A 274 -6.48 -17.63 2.94
N ALA A 275 -6.66 -18.35 4.05
CA ALA A 275 -6.32 -17.83 5.37
C ALA A 275 -4.81 -17.55 5.50
N ASP A 276 -3.96 -18.45 5.03
CA ASP A 276 -2.50 -18.25 5.04
C ASP A 276 -2.08 -17.08 4.16
N LEU A 277 -2.73 -16.90 3.01
CA LEU A 277 -2.52 -15.74 2.16
C LEU A 277 -2.90 -14.44 2.90
N VAL A 278 -4.07 -14.37 3.52
CA VAL A 278 -4.51 -13.18 4.26
C VAL A 278 -3.53 -12.85 5.39
N ARG A 279 -3.01 -13.86 6.12
CA ARG A 279 -1.97 -13.64 7.14
C ARG A 279 -0.72 -13.00 6.55
N ARG A 280 -0.15 -13.58 5.48
CA ARG A 280 1.04 -13.04 4.81
C ARG A 280 0.84 -11.59 4.33
N VAL A 281 -0.35 -11.27 3.81
CA VAL A 281 -0.67 -9.92 3.32
C VAL A 281 -0.85 -8.94 4.48
N ALA A 282 -1.52 -9.34 5.56
CA ALA A 282 -1.71 -8.52 6.74
C ALA A 282 -0.42 -8.29 7.55
N ASP A 283 0.51 -9.26 7.56
CA ASP A 283 1.83 -9.10 8.17
C ASP A 283 2.66 -8.02 7.48
N ALA A 284 2.47 -7.85 6.17
CA ALA A 284 3.09 -6.79 5.38
C ALA A 284 2.35 -5.44 5.45
N ALA A 285 1.18 -5.39 6.08
CA ALA A 285 0.32 -4.21 6.16
C ALA A 285 0.49 -3.44 7.48
N GLY A 286 0.43 -2.11 7.41
CA GLY A 286 0.25 -1.24 8.56
C GLY A 286 -1.17 -1.30 9.13
N THR A 287 -1.45 -0.49 10.14
CA THR A 287 -2.73 -0.52 10.88
C THR A 287 -3.95 -0.28 9.97
N GLU A 288 -3.90 0.73 9.09
CA GLU A 288 -4.97 1.03 8.14
C GLU A 288 -5.17 -0.10 7.13
N GLY A 289 -4.08 -0.63 6.57
CA GLY A 289 -4.14 -1.75 5.63
C GLY A 289 -4.75 -3.00 6.26
N ARG A 290 -4.37 -3.33 7.50
CA ARG A 290 -4.97 -4.44 8.26
C ARG A 290 -6.47 -4.24 8.48
N ARG A 291 -6.89 -3.02 8.82
CA ARG A 291 -8.31 -2.70 8.97
C ARG A 291 -9.09 -2.96 7.68
N CYS A 292 -8.58 -2.51 6.54
CA CYS A 292 -9.22 -2.74 5.24
C CYS A 292 -9.27 -4.24 4.87
N ILE A 293 -8.21 -4.99 5.16
CA ILE A 293 -8.17 -6.45 4.95
C ILE A 293 -9.24 -7.15 5.79
N VAL A 294 -9.38 -6.79 7.07
CA VAL A 294 -10.41 -7.35 7.95
C VAL A 294 -11.83 -7.04 7.44
N GLN A 295 -12.05 -5.83 6.94
CA GLN A 295 -13.35 -5.44 6.35
C GLN A 295 -13.68 -6.23 5.07
N ALA A 296 -12.66 -6.70 4.33
CA ALA A 296 -12.85 -7.50 3.12
C ALA A 296 -13.07 -9.00 3.38
N LEU A 297 -12.89 -9.49 4.61
CA LEU A 297 -13.06 -10.90 4.97
C LEU A 297 -14.40 -11.54 4.55
N PRO A 298 -15.56 -10.84 4.62
CA PRO A 298 -16.82 -11.42 4.17
C PRO A 298 -16.84 -11.76 2.68
N GLU A 299 -16.18 -10.95 1.86
CA GLU A 299 -16.06 -11.20 0.42
C GLU A 299 -15.06 -12.31 0.13
N LEU A 300 -13.95 -12.35 0.87
CA LEU A 300 -12.90 -13.38 0.74
C LEU A 300 -13.41 -14.78 1.13
N ALA A 301 -14.39 -14.87 2.02
CA ALA A 301 -15.05 -16.13 2.35
C ALA A 301 -15.88 -16.72 1.19
N GLY A 302 -16.15 -15.94 0.14
CA GLY A 302 -16.80 -16.41 -1.09
C GLY A 302 -15.83 -16.86 -2.19
N ASP A 303 -14.52 -16.58 -2.04
CA ASP A 303 -13.53 -16.85 -3.09
C ASP A 303 -13.14 -18.33 -3.13
N SER A 304 -13.10 -18.89 -4.34
CA SER A 304 -12.93 -20.33 -4.54
C SER A 304 -11.46 -20.77 -4.59
N SER A 305 -10.54 -19.81 -4.78
CA SER A 305 -9.10 -20.06 -4.90
C SER A 305 -8.26 -18.96 -4.26
N ALA A 306 -7.01 -19.29 -3.90
CA ALA A 306 -6.04 -18.31 -3.42
C ALA A 306 -5.75 -17.20 -4.45
N GLY A 307 -5.83 -17.49 -5.76
CA GLY A 307 -5.65 -16.49 -6.82
C GLY A 307 -6.79 -15.45 -6.87
N GLU A 308 -8.05 -15.86 -6.68
CA GLU A 308 -9.18 -14.93 -6.59
C GLU A 308 -9.08 -14.05 -5.34
N ALA A 309 -8.77 -14.67 -4.20
CA ALA A 309 -8.55 -13.95 -2.95
C ALA A 309 -7.38 -12.96 -3.07
N ALA A 310 -6.27 -13.36 -3.71
CA ALA A 310 -5.12 -12.48 -3.93
C ALA A 310 -5.46 -11.29 -4.84
N ALA A 311 -6.29 -11.49 -5.88
CA ALA A 311 -6.77 -10.39 -6.70
C ALA A 311 -7.63 -9.42 -5.90
N ARG A 312 -8.55 -9.92 -5.07
CA ARG A 312 -9.38 -9.07 -4.21
C ARG A 312 -8.54 -8.29 -3.21
N LEU A 313 -7.61 -8.96 -2.52
CA LEU A 313 -6.67 -8.31 -1.59
C LEU A 313 -5.83 -7.25 -2.29
N ALA A 314 -5.34 -7.50 -3.51
CA ALA A 314 -4.61 -6.50 -4.28
C ALA A 314 -5.46 -5.25 -4.56
N VAL A 315 -6.77 -5.41 -4.82
CA VAL A 315 -7.68 -4.26 -5.02
C VAL A 315 -7.90 -3.50 -3.72
N VAL A 316 -8.14 -4.20 -2.61
CA VAL A 316 -8.33 -3.58 -1.28
C VAL A 316 -7.10 -2.79 -0.86
N CYS A 317 -5.91 -3.32 -1.15
CA CYS A 317 -4.64 -2.71 -0.77
C CYS A 317 -4.15 -1.60 -1.72
N ALA A 318 -4.74 -1.44 -2.92
CA ALA A 318 -4.22 -0.55 -3.97
C ALA A 318 -4.13 0.93 -3.59
N ASP A 319 -5.07 1.40 -2.77
CA ASP A 319 -5.14 2.80 -2.30
C ASP A 319 -4.98 2.92 -0.78
N THR A 320 -4.54 1.85 -0.10
CA THR A 320 -4.42 1.81 1.36
C THR A 320 -3.02 1.41 1.81
N ASP A 321 -2.46 0.34 1.25
CA ASP A 321 -1.16 -0.19 1.66
C ASP A 321 -0.43 -0.93 0.52
N LEU A 322 0.58 -0.28 -0.04
CA LEU A 322 1.37 -0.83 -1.14
C LEU A 322 2.34 -1.94 -0.71
N GLY A 323 2.71 -2.02 0.57
CA GLY A 323 3.49 -3.13 1.12
C GLY A 323 2.66 -4.41 1.12
N ALA A 324 1.43 -4.32 1.64
CA ALA A 324 0.45 -5.40 1.63
C ALA A 324 0.07 -5.81 0.20
N LEU A 325 -0.17 -4.85 -0.68
CA LEU A 325 -0.43 -5.10 -2.11
C LEU A 325 0.71 -5.90 -2.74
N GLY A 326 1.97 -5.57 -2.44
CA GLY A 326 3.13 -6.30 -2.94
C GLY A 326 3.10 -7.78 -2.56
N ALA A 327 2.66 -8.11 -1.33
CA ALA A 327 2.47 -9.49 -0.90
C ALA A 327 1.36 -10.20 -1.68
N ALA A 328 0.23 -9.54 -1.92
CA ALA A 328 -0.85 -10.10 -2.74
C ALA A 328 -0.43 -10.32 -4.20
N LEU A 329 0.32 -9.38 -4.80
CA LEU A 329 0.83 -9.51 -6.16
C LEU A 329 1.81 -10.69 -6.32
N ARG A 330 2.63 -11.00 -5.31
CA ARG A 330 3.54 -12.17 -5.34
C ARG A 330 2.77 -13.48 -5.39
N GLU A 331 1.65 -13.59 -4.68
CA GLU A 331 0.78 -14.77 -4.73
C GLU A 331 0.08 -14.90 -6.09
N LEU A 332 -0.42 -13.79 -6.63
CA LEU A 332 -0.97 -13.76 -8.00
C LEU A 332 0.06 -14.19 -9.03
N ASP A 333 1.32 -13.84 -8.84
CA ASP A 333 2.40 -14.26 -9.71
C ASP A 333 2.72 -15.75 -9.58
N ALA A 334 2.82 -16.26 -8.36
CA ALA A 334 3.06 -17.67 -8.09
C ALA A 334 1.94 -18.59 -8.64
N SER A 335 0.68 -18.16 -8.50
CA SER A 335 -0.48 -18.92 -9.00
C SER A 335 -0.61 -18.92 -10.52
N GLY A 336 0.09 -18.03 -11.23
CA GLY A 336 -0.08 -17.83 -12.67
C GLY A 336 -1.44 -17.23 -13.07
N ALA A 337 -2.36 -17.02 -12.12
CA ALA A 337 -3.69 -16.48 -12.37
C ALA A 337 -3.65 -14.96 -12.64
N ALA A 338 -4.52 -14.50 -13.53
CA ALA A 338 -4.76 -13.08 -13.78
C ALA A 338 -6.28 -12.80 -13.78
N PRO A 339 -6.95 -12.84 -12.61
CA PRO A 339 -8.37 -12.56 -12.52
C PRO A 339 -8.70 -11.16 -13.02
N ASP A 340 -9.93 -10.98 -13.52
CA ASP A 340 -10.42 -9.67 -14.00
C ASP A 340 -10.26 -8.56 -12.95
N ALA A 341 -10.51 -8.89 -11.69
CA ALA A 341 -10.39 -7.97 -10.55
C ALA A 341 -8.97 -7.46 -10.35
N ALA A 342 -7.93 -8.25 -10.66
CA ALA A 342 -6.54 -7.83 -10.46
C ALA A 342 -6.15 -6.63 -11.34
N CYS A 343 -6.89 -6.37 -12.42
CA CYS A 343 -6.65 -5.22 -13.31
C CYS A 343 -6.93 -3.88 -12.64
N THR A 344 -7.83 -3.82 -11.64
CA THR A 344 -8.16 -2.56 -10.96
C THR A 344 -7.13 -2.18 -9.92
N ALA A 345 -6.27 -3.11 -9.49
CA ALA A 345 -5.13 -2.83 -8.62
C ALA A 345 -3.93 -2.21 -9.38
N LEU A 346 -3.98 -2.19 -10.72
CA LEU A 346 -2.91 -1.63 -11.53
C LEU A 346 -2.98 -0.09 -11.55
N SER A 347 -1.99 0.56 -10.95
CA SER A 347 -1.82 2.01 -11.00
C SER A 347 -0.36 2.39 -11.33
N PRO A 348 -0.10 3.64 -11.76
CA PRO A 348 1.27 4.12 -12.00
C PRO A 348 2.15 4.04 -10.76
N LEU A 349 1.59 4.32 -9.57
CA LEU A 349 2.35 4.28 -8.33
C LEU A 349 2.74 2.84 -7.97
N VAL A 350 1.81 1.88 -8.17
CA VAL A 350 2.08 0.46 -7.97
C VAL A 350 3.15 -0.04 -8.95
N ALA A 351 3.14 0.45 -10.19
CA ALA A 351 4.16 0.15 -11.19
C ALA A 351 5.56 0.65 -10.79
N LEU A 352 5.64 1.76 -10.06
CA LEU A 352 6.89 2.30 -9.53
C LEU A 352 7.40 1.51 -8.31
N GLU A 353 6.51 1.05 -7.44
CA GLU A 353 6.89 0.32 -6.22
C GLU A 353 7.18 -1.17 -6.50
N HIS A 354 6.36 -1.82 -7.35
CA HIS A 354 6.45 -3.26 -7.66
C HIS A 354 6.58 -3.54 -9.17
N PRO A 355 7.62 -2.99 -9.84
CA PRO A 355 7.68 -2.96 -11.30
C PRO A 355 7.63 -4.34 -11.97
N VAL A 356 8.34 -5.31 -11.42
CA VAL A 356 8.45 -6.66 -12.00
C VAL A 356 7.13 -7.43 -11.91
N LEU A 357 6.44 -7.33 -10.77
CA LEU A 357 5.16 -8.01 -10.54
C LEU A 357 4.05 -7.39 -11.40
N VAL A 358 4.02 -6.06 -11.49
CA VAL A 358 3.07 -5.34 -12.32
C VAL A 358 3.26 -5.66 -13.80
N ALA A 359 4.50 -5.71 -14.28
CA ALA A 359 4.77 -6.07 -15.67
C ALA A 359 4.23 -7.48 -16.01
N ARG A 360 4.55 -8.49 -15.18
CA ARG A 360 4.10 -9.87 -15.39
C ARG A 360 2.58 -10.00 -15.33
N LEU A 361 1.93 -9.29 -14.40
CA LEU A 361 0.47 -9.27 -14.33
C LEU A 361 -0.13 -8.61 -15.57
N ALA A 362 0.39 -7.45 -15.99
CA ALA A 362 -0.07 -6.73 -17.16
C ALA A 362 0.09 -7.54 -18.45
N GLU A 363 1.18 -8.30 -18.60
CA GLU A 363 1.37 -9.21 -19.74
C GLU A 363 0.30 -10.30 -19.79
N ARG A 364 0.04 -10.97 -18.65
CA ARG A 364 -1.01 -11.99 -18.55
C ARG A 364 -2.40 -11.44 -18.86
N VAL A 365 -2.70 -10.23 -18.38
CA VAL A 365 -3.96 -9.53 -18.68
C VAL A 365 -4.06 -9.21 -20.17
N LEU A 366 -3.00 -8.65 -20.76
CA LEU A 366 -2.96 -8.33 -22.18
C LEU A 366 -3.14 -9.59 -23.02
N ASP A 367 -2.51 -10.71 -22.70
CA ASP A 367 -2.67 -11.96 -23.46
C ASP A 367 -4.11 -12.47 -23.49
N ARG A 368 -4.87 -12.26 -22.40
CA ARG A 368 -6.26 -12.75 -22.26
C ARG A 368 -7.32 -11.82 -22.84
N LEU A 369 -7.20 -10.50 -22.65
CA LEU A 369 -8.26 -9.54 -22.96
C LEU A 369 -8.21 -8.99 -24.39
N GLY A 370 -9.36 -8.66 -24.96
CA GLY A 370 -9.46 -7.99 -26.27
C GLY A 370 -8.85 -6.58 -26.28
N ARG A 371 -8.54 -6.05 -27.48
CA ARG A 371 -7.89 -4.73 -27.63
C ARG A 371 -8.77 -3.55 -27.19
N ASP A 372 -10.09 -3.68 -27.31
CA ASP A 372 -11.04 -2.62 -26.95
C ASP A 372 -11.46 -2.64 -25.48
N ASP A 373 -11.01 -3.64 -24.69
CA ASP A 373 -11.34 -3.72 -23.27
C ASP A 373 -10.60 -2.62 -22.49
N PRO A 374 -11.29 -1.78 -21.68
CA PRO A 374 -10.65 -0.73 -20.89
C PRO A 374 -9.59 -1.29 -19.92
N ARG A 375 -9.73 -2.53 -19.45
CA ARG A 375 -8.73 -3.17 -18.58
C ARG A 375 -7.45 -3.52 -19.33
N ALA A 376 -7.55 -3.85 -20.62
CA ALA A 376 -6.38 -4.03 -21.48
C ALA A 376 -5.63 -2.70 -21.68
N VAL A 377 -6.34 -1.57 -21.67
CA VAL A 377 -5.73 -0.24 -21.73
C VAL A 377 -4.96 0.05 -20.45
N THR A 378 -5.55 -0.19 -19.27
CA THR A 378 -4.85 -0.04 -17.98
C THR A 378 -3.61 -0.91 -17.93
N ALA A 379 -3.73 -2.20 -18.28
CA ALA A 379 -2.58 -3.11 -18.34
C ALA A 379 -1.50 -2.63 -19.31
N ALA A 380 -1.86 -2.15 -20.51
CA ALA A 380 -0.90 -1.60 -21.46
C ALA A 380 -0.17 -0.38 -20.89
N LEU A 381 -0.87 0.54 -20.22
CA LEU A 381 -0.24 1.72 -19.63
C LEU A 381 0.67 1.36 -18.45
N SER A 382 0.23 0.48 -17.56
CA SER A 382 1.06 -0.01 -16.45
C SER A 382 2.29 -0.76 -16.97
N TRP A 383 2.15 -1.57 -18.02
CA TRP A 383 3.29 -2.23 -18.66
C TRP A 383 4.26 -1.23 -19.30
N ILE A 384 3.76 -0.17 -19.94
CA ILE A 384 4.60 0.92 -20.47
C ILE A 384 5.41 1.57 -19.35
N MET A 385 4.78 1.80 -18.19
CA MET A 385 5.44 2.37 -17.02
C MET A 385 6.57 1.47 -16.50
N THR A 386 6.38 0.15 -16.49
CA THR A 386 7.40 -0.81 -16.03
C THR A 386 8.41 -1.23 -17.11
N SER A 387 8.15 -0.94 -18.39
CA SER A 387 9.04 -1.35 -19.48
C SER A 387 10.50 -0.88 -19.36
N PRO A 388 10.83 0.27 -18.75
CA PRO A 388 12.21 0.67 -18.46
C PRO A 388 12.95 -0.24 -17.47
N THR A 389 12.21 -1.02 -16.67
CA THR A 389 12.74 -1.71 -15.48
C THR A 389 12.72 -3.21 -15.60
N THR A 390 11.79 -3.74 -16.37
CA THR A 390 11.82 -5.13 -16.77
C THR A 390 12.70 -5.26 -18.00
N THR A 391 13.97 -5.59 -17.78
CA THR A 391 14.66 -6.51 -18.68
C THR A 391 13.80 -7.77 -18.73
N CYS A 392 12.77 -7.81 -19.60
CA CYS A 392 12.02 -9.04 -19.83
C CYS A 392 13.05 -10.13 -20.09
N ALA A 393 13.10 -11.15 -19.24
CA ALA A 393 14.02 -12.27 -19.37
C ALA A 393 13.92 -12.91 -20.78
N GLU A 394 12.76 -12.73 -21.44
CA GLU A 394 12.52 -13.08 -22.84
C GLU A 394 12.32 -11.85 -23.75
N PRO A 395 13.31 -11.50 -24.59
CA PRO A 395 13.19 -10.39 -25.56
C PRO A 395 12.02 -10.55 -26.54
N MET A 396 11.65 -11.79 -26.87
CA MET A 396 10.53 -12.09 -27.77
C MET A 396 9.17 -11.80 -27.15
N GLN A 397 9.01 -12.00 -25.84
CA GLN A 397 7.79 -11.65 -25.12
C GLN A 397 7.60 -10.13 -25.09
N ARG A 398 8.64 -9.38 -24.75
CA ARG A 398 8.66 -7.91 -24.82
C ARG A 398 8.25 -7.39 -26.20
N LEU A 399 8.81 -7.97 -27.27
CA LEU A 399 8.49 -7.56 -28.64
C LEU A 399 7.03 -7.86 -29.00
N ARG A 400 6.47 -8.99 -28.56
CA ARG A 400 5.05 -9.33 -28.77
C ARG A 400 4.13 -8.32 -28.10
N VAL A 401 4.40 -7.99 -26.83
CA VAL A 401 3.61 -7.02 -26.06
C VAL A 401 3.70 -5.63 -26.67
N LEU A 402 4.90 -5.15 -27.03
CA LEU A 402 5.08 -3.87 -27.71
C LEU A 402 4.33 -3.80 -29.04
N ARG A 403 4.37 -4.86 -29.86
CA ARG A 403 3.61 -4.90 -31.12
C ARG A 403 2.10 -4.79 -30.88
N ARG A 404 1.60 -5.44 -29.83
CA ARG A 404 0.19 -5.36 -29.43
C ARG A 404 -0.20 -3.95 -29.00
N ILE A 405 0.57 -3.32 -28.11
CA ILE A 405 0.35 -1.95 -27.64
C ILE A 405 0.40 -0.95 -28.80
N VAL A 406 1.39 -1.10 -29.70
CA VAL A 406 1.49 -0.27 -30.89
C VAL A 406 0.28 -0.46 -31.79
N ALA A 407 -0.22 -1.68 -31.99
CA ALA A 407 -1.45 -1.91 -32.75
C ALA A 407 -2.65 -1.17 -32.12
N MET A 408 -2.85 -1.29 -30.79
CA MET A 408 -3.90 -0.56 -30.06
C MET A 408 -3.82 0.96 -30.22
N SER A 409 -2.61 1.52 -30.43
CA SER A 409 -2.42 2.96 -30.63
C SER A 409 -2.82 3.47 -32.03
N HIS A 410 -2.87 2.57 -33.02
CA HIS A 410 -3.25 2.89 -34.41
C HIS A 410 -4.74 2.72 -34.67
N ASP A 411 -5.47 2.07 -33.77
CA ASP A 411 -6.92 1.97 -33.87
C ASP A 411 -7.58 3.37 -33.76
N ASP A 412 -8.77 3.52 -34.32
CA ASP A 412 -9.56 4.76 -34.25
C ASP A 412 -10.63 4.72 -33.14
N GLY A 413 -10.57 3.71 -32.26
CA GLY A 413 -11.47 3.56 -31.12
C GLY A 413 -11.30 4.64 -30.03
N PRO A 414 -12.25 4.74 -29.08
CA PRO A 414 -12.25 5.76 -28.04
C PRO A 414 -11.06 5.63 -27.07
N THR A 415 -10.46 4.45 -26.95
CA THR A 415 -9.31 4.15 -26.09
C THR A 415 -7.97 4.44 -26.76
N ALA A 416 -7.93 4.57 -28.09
CA ALA A 416 -6.68 4.79 -28.83
C ALA A 416 -5.92 6.07 -28.44
N PRO A 417 -6.57 7.24 -28.17
CA PRO A 417 -5.88 8.42 -27.65
C PRO A 417 -5.11 8.14 -26.34
N VAL A 418 -5.68 7.33 -25.45
CA VAL A 418 -5.10 6.97 -24.16
C VAL A 418 -3.80 6.19 -24.37
N ILE A 419 -3.84 5.16 -25.23
CA ILE A 419 -2.65 4.37 -25.58
C ILE A 419 -1.62 5.23 -26.31
N ARG A 420 -2.06 6.14 -27.20
CA ARG A 420 -1.15 7.08 -27.88
C ARG A 420 -0.36 7.95 -26.90
N ALA A 421 -0.97 8.40 -25.79
CA ALA A 421 -0.26 9.12 -24.73
C ALA A 421 0.79 8.24 -24.05
N GLY A 422 0.48 6.98 -23.75
CA GLY A 422 1.46 6.04 -23.20
C GLY A 422 2.62 5.75 -24.17
N VAL A 423 2.32 5.46 -25.43
CA VAL A 423 3.36 5.22 -26.45
C VAL A 423 4.22 6.46 -26.68
N ALA A 424 3.63 7.65 -26.64
CA ALA A 424 4.38 8.90 -26.70
C ALA A 424 5.34 9.03 -25.51
N SER A 425 4.88 8.71 -24.30
CA SER A 425 5.72 8.72 -23.09
C SER A 425 6.90 7.77 -23.23
N LEU A 426 6.67 6.51 -23.60
CA LEU A 426 7.75 5.53 -23.85
C LEU A 426 8.78 6.05 -24.86
N ARG A 427 8.31 6.71 -25.92
CA ARG A 427 9.18 7.32 -26.93
C ARG A 427 9.92 8.54 -26.41
N ALA A 428 9.35 9.31 -25.49
CA ALA A 428 10.04 10.43 -24.87
C ALA A 428 11.24 9.98 -24.02
N PHE A 429 11.22 8.78 -23.45
CA PHE A 429 12.37 8.24 -22.73
C PHE A 429 13.47 7.68 -23.66
N THR A 430 13.16 7.44 -24.94
CA THR A 430 14.04 6.78 -25.92
C THR A 430 14.33 7.69 -27.12
N ARG A 431 15.28 7.32 -28.00
CA ARG A 431 15.67 8.13 -29.17
C ARG A 431 14.68 7.92 -30.32
N ARG A 432 13.39 8.18 -30.09
CA ARG A 432 12.30 7.96 -31.06
C ARG A 432 11.39 9.18 -31.14
N SER A 433 10.92 9.51 -32.34
CA SER A 433 10.03 10.67 -32.55
C SER A 433 8.73 10.54 -31.74
N THR A 434 8.49 11.53 -30.88
CA THR A 434 7.25 11.72 -30.10
C THR A 434 6.21 12.55 -30.84
N SER A 435 6.63 13.35 -31.82
CA SER A 435 5.85 14.42 -32.45
C SER A 435 4.59 13.93 -33.16
N ARG A 436 4.60 12.74 -33.78
CA ARG A 436 3.37 12.17 -34.41
C ARG A 436 2.27 11.92 -33.37
N TYR A 437 2.64 11.36 -32.21
CA TYR A 437 1.67 10.99 -31.18
C TYR A 437 1.20 12.21 -30.37
N LEU A 438 2.11 13.12 -30.04
CA LEU A 438 1.77 14.40 -29.41
C LEU A 438 0.86 15.26 -30.30
N ARG A 439 1.13 15.35 -31.61
CA ARG A 439 0.26 16.06 -32.56
C ARG A 439 -1.14 15.43 -32.62
N GLY A 440 -1.23 14.10 -32.66
CA GLY A 440 -2.51 13.40 -32.63
C GLY A 440 -3.32 13.67 -31.36
N LEU A 441 -2.66 13.81 -30.21
CA LEU A 441 -3.29 14.16 -28.92
C LEU A 441 -3.78 15.61 -28.89
N VAL A 442 -2.95 16.56 -29.33
CA VAL A 442 -3.28 17.99 -29.31
C VAL A 442 -4.33 18.34 -30.38
N ALA A 443 -4.22 17.79 -31.59
CA ALA A 443 -5.10 18.12 -32.72
C ALA A 443 -6.51 17.51 -32.58
N ARG A 444 -6.65 16.31 -32.01
CA ARG A 444 -7.96 15.63 -31.87
C ARG A 444 -8.70 15.95 -30.57
N GLN A 445 -8.05 16.57 -29.57
CA GLN A 445 -8.64 16.84 -28.26
C GLN A 445 -8.69 18.33 -27.89
N GLY A 446 -9.02 19.20 -28.86
CA GLY A 446 -9.41 20.57 -28.56
C GLY A 446 -10.54 20.58 -27.53
N LEU A 447 -10.23 21.04 -26.31
CA LEU A 447 -11.07 21.50 -25.18
C LEU A 447 -12.51 20.95 -24.98
N SER A 448 -12.92 19.80 -25.53
CA SER A 448 -14.28 19.26 -25.39
C SER A 448 -14.37 17.97 -24.56
N SER A 449 -15.55 17.75 -24.00
CA SER A 449 -15.88 17.03 -22.76
C SER A 449 -15.75 15.50 -22.74
N GLY A 450 -15.06 14.89 -23.71
CA GLY A 450 -14.73 13.44 -23.72
C GLY A 450 -13.29 13.14 -23.31
N GLY A 451 -12.82 13.79 -22.22
CA GLY A 451 -11.39 14.00 -21.92
C GLY A 451 -10.55 12.75 -21.67
N LEU A 452 -9.22 12.90 -21.89
CA LEU A 452 -8.22 11.90 -21.51
C LEU A 452 -8.29 11.58 -20.00
N PRO A 453 -8.17 10.29 -19.60
CA PRO A 453 -8.12 9.90 -18.19
C PRO A 453 -6.87 10.45 -17.51
N LEU A 454 -6.89 10.47 -16.18
CA LEU A 454 -5.83 11.01 -15.33
C LEU A 454 -4.42 10.55 -15.74
N ILE A 455 -4.24 9.23 -15.85
CA ILE A 455 -2.97 8.61 -16.23
C ILE A 455 -2.46 9.11 -17.59
N ALA A 456 -3.35 9.31 -18.56
CA ALA A 456 -2.97 9.79 -19.88
C ALA A 456 -2.61 11.27 -19.87
N CYS A 457 -3.26 12.08 -19.03
CA CYS A 457 -2.86 13.47 -18.81
C CYS A 457 -1.44 13.54 -18.22
N CYS A 458 -1.15 12.74 -17.19
CA CYS A 458 0.19 12.66 -16.60
C CYS A 458 1.25 12.24 -17.62
N LEU A 459 0.98 11.18 -18.41
CA LEU A 459 1.91 10.69 -19.44
C LEU A 459 2.11 11.71 -20.55
N ALA A 460 1.06 12.41 -20.99
CA ALA A 460 1.17 13.48 -21.96
C ALA A 460 2.02 14.64 -21.42
N GLY A 461 1.81 15.03 -20.16
CA GLY A 461 2.62 16.02 -19.44
C GLY A 461 4.11 15.67 -19.43
N LEU A 462 4.46 14.45 -19.00
CA LEU A 462 5.83 13.95 -19.03
C LEU A 462 6.42 13.97 -20.43
N THR A 463 5.67 13.51 -21.42
CA THR A 463 6.10 13.50 -22.84
C THR A 463 6.41 14.91 -23.33
N THR A 464 5.53 15.88 -23.04
CA THR A 464 5.74 17.29 -23.42
C THR A 464 6.94 17.90 -22.71
N CYS A 465 7.13 17.59 -21.42
CA CYS A 465 8.27 18.05 -20.63
C CYS A 465 9.60 17.55 -21.22
N PHE A 466 9.70 16.24 -21.49
CA PHE A 466 10.91 15.62 -22.04
C PHE A 466 11.13 15.86 -23.55
N SER A 467 10.23 16.58 -24.20
CA SER A 467 10.36 17.05 -25.59
C SER A 467 10.80 18.53 -25.66
N ASP A 468 11.45 19.05 -24.61
CA ASP A 468 11.90 20.45 -24.49
C ASP A 468 10.76 21.49 -24.51
N ARG A 469 9.56 21.08 -24.09
CA ARG A 469 8.34 21.90 -24.02
C ARG A 469 7.73 21.88 -22.62
N ALA A 470 8.58 22.02 -21.60
CA ALA A 470 8.17 22.05 -20.20
C ALA A 470 7.16 23.18 -19.90
N ASP A 471 7.21 24.28 -20.64
CA ASP A 471 6.24 25.36 -20.49
C ASP A 471 4.82 24.94 -20.91
N ASP A 472 4.70 24.17 -21.98
CA ASP A 472 3.42 23.67 -22.51
C ASP A 472 2.88 22.50 -21.66
N ALA A 473 3.75 21.80 -20.91
CA ALA A 473 3.38 20.67 -20.07
C ALA A 473 2.44 21.05 -18.92
N ALA A 474 2.43 22.32 -18.50
CA ALA A 474 1.61 22.81 -17.40
C ALA A 474 0.10 22.62 -17.62
N VAL A 475 -0.36 22.66 -18.87
CA VAL A 475 -1.77 22.42 -19.23
C VAL A 475 -2.21 21.01 -18.83
N TRP A 476 -1.33 20.02 -19.00
CA TRP A 476 -1.60 18.64 -18.64
C TRP A 476 -1.63 18.44 -17.13
N CYS A 477 -0.73 19.11 -16.38
CA CYS A 477 -0.75 19.10 -14.92
C CYS A 477 -2.07 19.65 -14.37
N TRP A 478 -2.55 20.77 -14.94
CA TRP A 478 -3.81 21.37 -14.50
C TRP A 478 -5.00 20.43 -14.74
N ARG A 479 -5.05 19.77 -15.90
CA ARG A 479 -6.07 18.75 -16.20
C ARG A 479 -6.01 17.56 -15.26
N ALA A 480 -4.82 17.02 -15.01
CA ALA A 480 -4.63 15.91 -14.09
C ALA A 480 -5.13 16.26 -12.68
N ARG A 481 -4.76 17.45 -12.17
CA ARG A 481 -5.22 17.94 -10.86
C ARG A 481 -6.73 18.17 -10.76
N ALA A 482 -7.39 18.48 -11.88
CA ALA A 482 -8.85 18.62 -11.91
C ALA A 482 -9.60 17.28 -11.86
N LEU A 483 -8.93 16.19 -12.24
CA LEU A 483 -9.51 14.84 -12.28
C LEU A 483 -9.21 14.02 -11.01
N VAL A 484 -8.14 14.35 -10.29
CA VAL A 484 -7.63 13.51 -9.20
C VAL A 484 -8.35 13.79 -7.88
N SER A 485 -8.68 12.71 -7.17
CA SER A 485 -9.12 12.78 -5.78
C SER A 485 -7.95 13.24 -4.87
N PRO A 486 -8.20 13.90 -3.72
CA PRO A 486 -7.13 14.44 -2.88
C PRO A 486 -6.35 13.39 -2.05
N HIS A 487 -6.59 12.09 -2.25
CA HIS A 487 -6.02 10.98 -1.49
C HIS A 487 -5.76 9.78 -2.42
N GLY A 488 -4.98 8.80 -1.95
CA GLY A 488 -4.72 7.55 -2.67
C GLY A 488 -3.53 7.59 -3.63
N ALA A 489 -3.34 6.50 -4.37
CA ALA A 489 -2.17 6.28 -5.22
C ALA A 489 -2.10 7.27 -6.39
N ASP A 490 -3.25 7.55 -7.01
CA ASP A 490 -3.37 8.47 -8.14
C ASP A 490 -3.02 9.92 -7.77
N TYR A 491 -3.35 10.32 -6.54
CA TYR A 491 -3.00 11.63 -5.99
C TYR A 491 -1.48 11.78 -5.83
N ALA A 492 -0.84 10.82 -5.16
CA ALA A 492 0.60 10.79 -4.98
C ALA A 492 1.33 10.81 -6.34
N TRP A 493 0.89 9.98 -7.30
CA TRP A 493 1.45 9.97 -8.65
C TRP A 493 1.32 11.34 -9.35
N THR A 494 0.17 11.99 -9.26
CA THR A 494 -0.06 13.30 -9.89
C THR A 494 0.86 14.36 -9.30
N LEU A 495 1.11 14.34 -7.99
CA LEU A 495 2.05 15.24 -7.33
C LEU A 495 3.50 15.01 -7.80
N ILE A 496 3.92 13.75 -7.93
CA ILE A 496 5.27 13.38 -8.42
C ILE A 496 5.49 13.87 -9.86
N VAL A 497 4.52 13.66 -10.74
CA VAL A 497 4.62 14.12 -12.14
C VAL A 497 4.67 15.64 -12.22
N HIS A 498 3.84 16.31 -11.43
CA HIS A 498 3.79 17.76 -11.42
C HIS A 498 5.07 18.37 -10.84
N SER A 499 5.64 17.79 -9.77
CA SER A 499 6.90 18.26 -9.21
C SER A 499 8.05 18.11 -10.19
N LEU A 500 8.08 17.02 -10.96
CA LEU A 500 9.07 16.80 -12.01
C LEU A 500 8.96 17.85 -13.13
N ILE A 501 7.74 18.20 -13.53
CA ILE A 501 7.51 19.24 -14.54
C ILE A 501 7.90 20.63 -13.99
N ALA A 502 7.56 20.94 -12.73
CA ALA A 502 7.96 22.17 -12.07
C ALA A 502 9.50 22.29 -11.98
N PHE A 503 10.19 21.19 -11.67
CA PHE A 503 11.64 21.11 -11.66
C PHE A 503 12.26 21.45 -13.02
N HIS A 504 11.74 20.88 -14.12
CA HIS A 504 12.23 21.18 -15.47
C HIS A 504 11.91 22.62 -15.92
N ARG A 505 10.84 23.22 -15.37
CA ARG A 505 10.52 24.65 -15.53
C ARG A 505 11.39 25.59 -14.69
N GLN A 506 12.35 25.07 -13.93
CA GLN A 506 13.19 25.82 -13.00
C GLN A 506 12.42 26.45 -11.82
N ASP A 507 11.25 25.92 -11.47
CA ASP A 507 10.48 26.33 -10.29
C ASP A 507 10.73 25.36 -9.13
N THR A 508 11.87 25.54 -8.46
CA THR A 508 12.30 24.65 -7.36
C THR A 508 11.44 24.78 -6.11
N ALA A 509 10.80 25.94 -5.89
CA ALA A 509 9.93 26.17 -4.75
C ALA A 509 8.65 25.34 -4.87
N LEU A 510 7.99 25.41 -6.03
CA LEU A 510 6.81 24.60 -6.31
C LEU A 510 7.16 23.10 -6.34
N ALA A 511 8.31 22.73 -6.93
CA ALA A 511 8.76 21.35 -6.97
C ALA A 511 8.95 20.77 -5.55
N GLY A 512 9.55 21.54 -4.64
CA GLY A 512 9.75 21.15 -3.24
C GLY A 512 8.42 20.95 -2.50
N GLU A 513 7.51 21.92 -2.57
CA GLU A 513 6.19 21.82 -1.92
C GLU A 513 5.39 20.59 -2.38
N LEU A 514 5.37 20.35 -3.69
CA LEU A 514 4.67 19.19 -4.27
C LEU A 514 5.32 17.86 -3.87
N LEU A 515 6.66 17.81 -3.79
CA LEU A 515 7.38 16.61 -3.34
C LEU A 515 7.14 16.32 -1.86
N SER A 516 7.10 17.32 -0.99
CA SER A 516 6.78 17.11 0.43
C SER A 516 5.40 16.49 0.61
N ARG A 517 4.39 17.01 -0.10
CA ARG A 517 3.04 16.44 -0.11
C ARG A 517 2.99 15.03 -0.73
N ALA A 518 3.80 14.78 -1.76
CA ALA A 518 3.92 13.46 -2.34
C ALA A 518 4.53 12.46 -1.34
N ALA A 519 5.59 12.86 -0.63
CA ALA A 519 6.25 12.04 0.38
C ALA A 519 5.30 11.66 1.53
N GLU A 520 4.49 12.61 2.01
CA GLU A 520 3.44 12.34 3.01
C GLU A 520 2.41 11.32 2.49
N ALA A 521 1.92 11.52 1.26
CA ALA A 521 0.94 10.62 0.65
C ALA A 521 1.51 9.22 0.41
N THR A 522 2.75 9.10 -0.06
CA THR A 522 3.39 7.80 -0.30
C THR A 522 3.77 7.09 1.00
N ALA A 523 4.13 7.84 2.04
CA ALA A 523 4.38 7.28 3.37
C ALA A 523 3.10 6.71 3.99
N ALA A 524 1.98 7.42 3.86
CA ALA A 524 0.67 6.94 4.31
C ALA A 524 0.23 5.64 3.61
N LEU A 525 0.64 5.46 2.35
CA LEU A 525 0.40 4.25 1.56
C LEU A 525 1.45 3.15 1.76
N HIS A 526 2.45 3.35 2.64
CA HIS A 526 3.60 2.46 2.80
C HIS A 526 4.36 2.14 1.48
N ALA A 527 4.42 3.11 0.55
CA ALA A 527 5.23 3.03 -0.67
C ALA A 527 6.70 3.33 -0.34
N SER A 528 7.41 2.35 0.17
CA SER A 528 8.77 2.50 0.72
C SER A 528 9.78 3.07 -0.27
N ALA A 529 9.84 2.53 -1.50
CA ALA A 529 10.83 2.93 -2.49
C ALA A 529 10.53 4.34 -3.01
N VAL A 530 9.26 4.65 -3.29
CA VAL A 530 8.86 5.98 -3.76
C VAL A 530 9.04 7.04 -2.66
N THR A 531 8.74 6.71 -1.40
CA THR A 531 8.91 7.63 -0.26
C THR A 531 10.38 7.98 -0.04
N GLN A 532 11.27 6.98 -0.09
CA GLN A 532 12.72 7.21 -0.01
C GLN A 532 13.21 8.11 -1.15
N PHE A 533 12.73 7.88 -2.37
CA PHE A 533 13.05 8.73 -3.51
C PHE A 533 12.59 10.19 -3.28
N CYS A 534 11.35 10.40 -2.82
CA CYS A 534 10.84 11.74 -2.55
C CYS A 534 11.67 12.46 -1.49
N GLY A 535 12.08 11.76 -0.42
CA GLY A 535 12.97 12.31 0.62
C GLY A 535 14.32 12.78 0.07
N LEU A 536 14.97 11.97 -0.77
CA LEU A 536 16.24 12.35 -1.42
C LEU A 536 16.07 13.53 -2.38
N ALA A 537 14.94 13.58 -3.11
CA ALA A 537 14.65 14.68 -4.03
C ALA A 537 14.41 16.00 -3.27
N ILE A 538 13.76 15.97 -2.11
CA ILE A 538 13.58 17.14 -1.23
C ILE A 538 14.93 17.66 -0.73
N GLN A 539 15.78 16.79 -0.18
CA GLN A 539 17.13 17.16 0.27
C GLN A 539 17.95 17.80 -0.85
N TYR A 540 17.86 17.24 -2.06
CA TYR A 540 18.50 17.81 -3.24
C TYR A 540 18.02 19.23 -3.56
N LEU A 541 16.72 19.50 -3.48
CA LEU A 541 16.16 20.84 -3.74
C LEU A 541 16.53 21.86 -2.66
N GLU A 542 16.56 21.42 -1.40
CA GLU A 542 16.94 22.25 -0.24
C GLU A 542 18.45 22.50 -0.14
N LYS A 543 19.25 21.70 -0.86
CA LYS A 543 20.71 21.67 -0.78
C LYS A 543 21.24 21.27 0.59
N ASP A 544 20.48 20.43 1.29
CA ASP A 544 20.86 19.92 2.60
C ASP A 544 21.68 18.63 2.47
N SER A 545 22.96 18.69 2.84
CA SER A 545 23.86 17.53 2.86
C SER A 545 23.80 16.74 4.18
N ALA A 546 23.03 17.18 5.18
CA ALA A 546 22.90 16.50 6.46
C ALA A 546 22.09 15.20 6.30
N GLY A 547 22.76 14.05 6.30
CA GLY A 547 22.12 12.73 6.27
C GLY A 547 22.31 11.90 4.99
N ALA A 548 23.29 12.25 4.14
CA ALA A 548 23.62 11.55 2.89
C ALA A 548 23.93 10.03 3.03
N ASP A 549 24.15 9.53 4.25
CA ASP A 549 24.44 8.12 4.57
C ASP A 549 23.23 7.17 4.46
N ARG A 550 22.00 7.69 4.29
CA ARG A 550 20.78 6.86 4.23
C ARG A 550 20.35 6.52 2.80
N HIS A 551 21.28 6.16 1.91
CA HIS A 551 20.91 5.62 0.60
C HIS A 551 20.87 4.08 0.68
N PRO A 552 19.73 3.44 0.41
CA PRO A 552 19.69 1.98 0.29
C PRO A 552 20.52 1.53 -0.90
N ALA A 553 21.27 0.43 -0.76
CA ALA A 553 21.94 -0.18 -1.91
C ALA A 553 20.91 -0.47 -3.03
N PRO A 554 21.30 -0.41 -4.32
CA PRO A 554 20.43 -0.81 -5.41
C PRO A 554 19.97 -2.25 -5.19
N ASP A 555 18.71 -2.42 -4.80
CA ASP A 555 18.06 -3.72 -4.80
C ASP A 555 17.54 -4.01 -6.21
N ASP A 556 17.61 -5.27 -6.65
CA ASP A 556 17.22 -5.71 -8.01
C ASP A 556 15.71 -5.51 -8.28
N GLY A 557 14.93 -5.15 -7.26
CA GLY A 557 13.49 -4.89 -7.34
C GLY A 557 13.07 -3.43 -7.63
N ILE A 558 13.99 -2.46 -7.58
CA ILE A 558 13.63 -1.03 -7.66
C ILE A 558 13.42 -0.59 -9.12
N HIS A 559 12.41 0.26 -9.33
CA HIS A 559 12.16 0.83 -10.64
C HIS A 559 13.37 1.64 -11.15
N VAL A 560 13.95 1.30 -12.31
CA VAL A 560 15.17 1.91 -12.87
C VAL A 560 15.13 3.43 -12.89
N ILE A 561 14.01 4.05 -13.29
CA ILE A 561 13.89 5.51 -13.26
C ILE A 561 14.08 6.04 -11.82
N LEU A 562 13.41 5.46 -10.81
CA LEU A 562 13.60 5.88 -9.43
C LEU A 562 15.05 5.69 -8.97
N HIS A 563 15.65 4.54 -9.30
CA HIS A 563 17.05 4.27 -8.97
C HIS A 563 18.02 5.29 -9.60
N VAL A 564 17.84 5.59 -10.88
CA VAL A 564 18.67 6.57 -11.63
C VAL A 564 18.51 7.97 -11.03
N PHE A 565 17.28 8.41 -10.75
CA PHE A 565 17.03 9.71 -10.16
C PHE A 565 17.54 9.81 -8.71
N ALA A 566 17.34 8.78 -7.88
CA ALA A 566 17.86 8.71 -6.52
C ALA A 566 19.41 8.79 -6.49
N THR A 567 20.07 8.01 -7.35
CA THR A 567 21.53 8.03 -7.50
C THR A 567 22.02 9.40 -7.97
N TYR A 568 21.28 10.06 -8.86
CA TYR A 568 21.58 11.43 -9.28
C TYR A 568 21.44 12.44 -8.13
N CYS A 569 20.36 12.39 -7.35
CA CYS A 569 20.18 13.25 -6.18
C CYS A 569 21.33 13.06 -5.19
N ALA A 570 21.67 11.82 -4.87
CA ALA A 570 22.77 11.51 -3.97
C ALA A 570 24.14 11.95 -4.49
N ALA A 571 24.41 11.86 -5.81
CA ALA A 571 25.63 12.39 -6.41
C ALA A 571 25.76 13.91 -6.21
N ASN A 572 24.65 14.65 -6.30
CA ASN A 572 24.66 16.09 -6.06
C ASN A 572 24.87 16.42 -4.57
N LEU A 573 24.28 15.64 -3.66
CA LEU A 573 24.49 15.80 -2.21
C LEU A 573 25.95 15.54 -1.81
N ASP A 574 26.56 14.47 -2.32
CA ASP A 574 27.98 14.16 -2.10
C ASP A 574 28.92 15.26 -2.60
N GLN A 575 28.58 15.86 -3.75
CA GLN A 575 29.32 16.98 -4.32
C GLN A 575 29.33 18.18 -3.36
N TRP A 576 28.24 18.42 -2.63
CA TRP A 576 28.16 19.47 -1.61
C TRP A 576 28.82 19.06 -0.29
N GLY A 577 28.79 17.77 0.07
CA GLY A 577 29.36 17.20 1.30
C GLY A 577 30.87 16.97 1.31
N SER A 578 31.62 17.46 0.30
CA SER A 578 33.09 17.30 0.13
C SER A 578 33.59 15.91 -0.31
N SER A 579 32.71 15.02 -0.80
CA SER A 579 33.11 13.70 -1.34
C SER A 579 33.07 13.68 -2.88
N VAL A 580 33.99 14.42 -3.51
CA VAL A 580 33.99 14.63 -4.96
C VAL A 580 34.15 13.32 -5.75
N GLN A 581 35.01 12.40 -5.29
CA GLN A 581 35.21 11.11 -5.96
C GLN A 581 33.95 10.25 -5.93
N SER A 582 33.26 10.18 -4.79
CA SER A 582 31.99 9.47 -4.67
C SER A 582 30.92 10.07 -5.59
N ALA A 583 30.87 11.41 -5.70
CA ALA A 583 29.97 12.08 -6.64
C ALA A 583 30.27 11.69 -8.10
N ILE A 584 31.54 11.66 -8.51
CA ILE A 584 31.96 11.22 -9.85
C ILE A 584 31.52 9.77 -10.12
N ASP A 585 31.80 8.86 -9.18
CA ASP A 585 31.45 7.44 -9.32
C ASP A 585 29.94 7.23 -9.46
N LYS A 586 29.14 7.95 -8.66
CA LYS A 586 27.68 7.95 -8.72
C LYS A 586 27.15 8.54 -10.03
N TYR A 587 27.73 9.63 -10.56
CA TYR A 587 27.33 10.16 -11.88
C TYR A 587 27.64 9.18 -13.02
N PHE A 588 28.77 8.47 -12.98
CA PHE A 588 29.02 7.41 -13.94
C PHE A 588 28.07 6.22 -13.76
N ALA A 589 27.68 5.90 -12.52
CA ALA A 589 26.65 4.89 -12.26
C ALA A 589 25.30 5.26 -12.88
N VAL A 590 24.88 6.54 -12.77
CA VAL A 590 23.70 7.09 -13.46
C VAL A 590 23.81 6.86 -14.97
N GLY A 591 24.96 7.19 -15.58
CA GLY A 591 25.21 6.97 -17.00
C GLY A 591 25.11 5.50 -17.41
N ARG A 592 25.70 4.58 -16.63
CA ARG A 592 25.64 3.13 -16.88
C ARG A 592 24.22 2.58 -16.76
N ALA A 593 23.47 3.00 -15.75
CA ALA A 593 22.09 2.57 -15.52
C ALA A 593 21.13 3.07 -16.62
N LEU A 594 21.31 4.32 -17.09
CA LEU A 594 20.57 4.83 -18.26
C LEU A 594 20.90 4.03 -19.53
N ALA A 595 22.17 3.70 -19.74
CA ALA A 595 22.62 2.94 -20.90
C ALA A 595 22.11 1.49 -20.90
N SER A 596 22.17 0.80 -19.74
CA SER A 596 21.70 -0.59 -19.62
C SER A 596 20.19 -0.72 -19.83
N ALA A 597 19.42 0.30 -19.46
CA ALA A 597 17.97 0.36 -19.65
C ALA A 597 17.53 0.94 -21.01
N GLU A 598 18.47 1.23 -21.92
CA GLU A 598 18.20 1.87 -23.23
C GLU A 598 17.48 3.24 -23.12
N LEU A 599 17.66 3.94 -22.00
CA LEU A 599 17.10 5.26 -21.74
C LEU A 599 18.03 6.34 -22.33
N THR A 600 17.77 6.68 -23.59
CA THR A 600 18.70 7.47 -24.40
C THR A 600 18.38 8.97 -24.46
N ASN A 601 17.26 9.44 -23.88
CA ASN A 601 16.93 10.86 -23.95
C ASN A 601 17.90 11.69 -23.07
N PRO A 602 18.69 12.62 -23.65
CA PRO A 602 19.64 13.45 -22.89
C PRO A 602 18.97 14.49 -21.97
N LEU A 603 17.68 14.78 -22.14
CA LEU A 603 16.92 15.73 -21.34
C LEU A 603 16.38 15.15 -20.03
N LEU A 604 16.51 13.82 -19.80
CA LEU A 604 16.03 13.19 -18.56
C LEU A 604 16.78 13.71 -17.34
N LEU A 605 18.11 13.77 -17.43
CA LEU A 605 19.00 14.21 -16.36
C LEU A 605 20.25 14.85 -16.94
N ASN A 606 20.66 15.98 -16.37
CA ASN A 606 21.86 16.71 -16.80
C ASN A 606 23.17 16.19 -16.15
N TRP A 607 23.27 14.89 -15.87
CA TRP A 607 24.40 14.29 -15.16
C TRP A 607 25.75 14.54 -15.85
N ARG A 608 25.80 14.48 -17.20
CA ARG A 608 27.02 14.82 -17.97
C ARG A 608 27.44 16.27 -17.79
N GLN A 609 26.47 17.18 -17.72
CA GLN A 609 26.71 18.61 -17.47
C GLN A 609 27.27 18.83 -16.05
N ARG A 610 26.74 18.11 -15.05
CA ARG A 610 27.25 18.14 -13.67
C ARG A 610 28.67 17.61 -13.57
N LEU A 611 28.93 16.46 -14.21
CA LEU A 611 30.26 15.85 -14.30
C LEU A 611 31.26 16.80 -14.96
N ARG A 612 30.87 17.48 -16.04
CA ARG A 612 31.71 18.48 -16.69
C ARG A 612 32.08 19.63 -15.75
N VAL A 613 31.12 20.16 -15.00
CA VAL A 613 31.38 21.24 -14.01
C VAL A 613 32.41 20.80 -12.98
N ILE A 614 32.37 19.54 -12.54
CA ILE A 614 33.37 18.97 -11.61
C ILE A 614 34.76 18.91 -12.29
N PHE A 615 34.87 18.35 -13.50
CA PHE A 615 36.17 18.24 -14.18
C PHE A 615 36.79 19.60 -14.52
N VAL A 616 35.99 20.61 -14.88
CA VAL A 616 36.47 21.99 -15.05
C VAL A 616 37.01 22.53 -13.71
N ALA A 617 36.33 22.28 -12.60
CA ALA A 617 36.81 22.70 -11.28
C ALA A 617 38.07 21.95 -10.83
N CYS A 618 38.30 20.73 -11.33
CA CYS A 618 39.51 19.94 -11.09
C CYS A 618 40.65 20.21 -12.10
N HIS A 619 40.49 21.15 -13.03
CA HIS A 619 41.46 21.45 -14.11
C HIS A 619 41.73 20.28 -15.07
N GLU A 620 40.75 19.39 -15.26
CA GLU A 620 40.80 18.28 -16.21
C GLU A 620 40.11 18.66 -17.53
N ASP A 621 40.68 19.63 -18.25
CA ASP A 621 40.05 20.28 -19.41
C ASP A 621 39.75 19.31 -20.57
N ALA A 622 40.61 18.31 -20.79
CA ALA A 622 40.41 17.32 -21.84
C ALA A 622 39.15 16.45 -21.60
N MET A 623 38.92 16.05 -20.35
CA MET A 623 37.72 15.31 -19.96
C MET A 623 36.47 16.20 -20.04
N ALA A 624 36.59 17.45 -19.64
CA ALA A 624 35.50 18.42 -19.72
C ALA A 624 35.08 18.69 -21.18
N GLU A 625 36.05 18.83 -22.09
CA GLU A 625 35.80 19.02 -23.53
C GLU A 625 35.16 17.77 -24.16
N CYS A 626 35.65 16.57 -23.82
CA CYS A 626 35.05 15.31 -24.25
C CYS A 626 33.55 15.23 -23.86
N LEU A 627 33.22 15.54 -22.61
CA LEU A 627 31.84 15.57 -22.13
C LEU A 627 31.00 16.63 -22.82
N GLN A 628 31.56 17.80 -23.12
CA GLN A 628 30.87 18.85 -23.88
C GLN A 628 30.50 18.37 -25.28
N ASN A 629 31.42 17.71 -25.97
CA ASN A 629 31.20 17.14 -27.30
C ASN A 629 30.13 16.04 -27.26
N ASP A 630 30.18 15.15 -26.27
CA ASP A 630 29.17 14.11 -26.06
C ASP A 630 27.77 14.69 -25.80
N ILE A 631 27.67 15.73 -24.96
CA ILE A 631 26.41 16.44 -24.69
C ILE A 631 25.87 17.03 -25.98
N HIS A 632 26.71 17.69 -26.77
CA HIS A 632 26.31 18.31 -28.02
C HIS A 632 25.81 17.27 -29.03
N ALA A 633 26.59 16.21 -29.27
CA ALA A 633 26.22 15.13 -30.18
C ALA A 633 24.91 14.42 -29.76
N ALA A 634 24.72 14.20 -28.46
CA ALA A 634 23.48 13.61 -27.95
C ALA A 634 22.27 14.54 -28.15
N LEU A 635 22.41 15.84 -27.87
CA LEU A 635 21.34 16.82 -28.06
C LEU A 635 21.00 17.05 -29.54
N GLU A 636 22.01 17.20 -30.40
CA GLU A 636 21.81 17.36 -31.84
C GLU A 636 21.08 16.15 -32.42
N SER A 637 21.53 14.95 -32.09
CA SER A 637 20.85 13.78 -32.60
C SER A 637 19.46 13.57 -32.01
N TRP A 638 19.20 14.04 -30.79
CA TRP A 638 17.83 14.05 -30.28
C TRP A 638 16.98 15.04 -31.09
N ARG A 639 17.46 16.27 -31.27
CA ARG A 639 16.77 17.28 -32.07
C ARG A 639 16.45 16.78 -33.48
N THR A 640 17.40 16.19 -34.20
CA THR A 640 17.17 15.71 -35.58
C THR A 640 16.02 14.69 -35.66
N VAL A 641 15.91 13.76 -34.71
CA VAL A 641 14.83 12.76 -34.68
C VAL A 641 13.46 13.39 -34.42
N ASN A 642 13.40 14.50 -33.69
CA ASN A 642 12.14 15.20 -33.36
C ASN A 642 11.77 16.33 -34.33
N SER A 643 12.76 17.07 -34.84
CA SER A 643 12.59 18.21 -35.74
C SER A 643 12.15 17.78 -37.14
N SER A 644 12.57 16.59 -37.59
CA SER A 644 12.14 15.96 -38.86
C SER A 644 10.63 15.72 -38.95
N SER A 645 9.87 15.94 -37.87
CA SER A 645 8.43 15.75 -37.82
C SER A 645 7.65 17.07 -37.63
N ASP A 646 8.32 18.20 -37.40
CA ASP A 646 7.68 19.53 -37.29
C ASP A 646 7.47 20.21 -38.65
N ALA A 647 8.12 19.73 -39.71
CA ALA A 647 8.11 20.35 -41.04
C ALA A 647 6.83 20.14 -41.88
N ILE A 648 5.74 19.56 -41.33
CA ILE A 648 4.46 19.45 -42.05
C ILE A 648 3.35 19.88 -41.11
N ILE A 649 3.20 21.20 -40.99
CA ILE A 649 1.92 21.84 -40.75
C ILE A 649 1.44 22.30 -42.15
N PRO A 650 0.45 21.66 -42.78
CA PRO A 650 -0.40 22.37 -43.71
C PRO A 650 -1.28 23.26 -42.83
N HIS A 651 -0.83 24.48 -42.58
CA HIS A 651 -1.77 25.58 -42.42
C HIS A 651 -2.19 25.86 -43.85
N GLU A 652 -3.39 25.40 -44.23
CA GLU A 652 -4.03 25.95 -45.42
C GLU A 652 -4.25 27.45 -45.15
N ASP A 653 -3.79 28.23 -46.13
CA ASP A 653 -3.71 29.69 -46.32
C ASP A 653 -2.64 30.47 -45.54
N ASP A 654 -1.65 31.13 -46.16
CA ASP A 654 -1.22 31.23 -47.57
C ASP A 654 0.20 31.90 -47.63
N GLY A 655 1.06 31.49 -48.58
CA GLY A 655 2.19 32.32 -49.07
C GLY A 655 3.65 32.02 -48.66
N THR A 656 4.24 30.96 -49.23
CA THR A 656 5.60 30.83 -49.85
C THR A 656 6.76 31.77 -49.41
N GLY A 657 8.01 31.36 -49.15
CA GLY A 657 8.72 30.08 -49.29
C GLY A 657 10.26 30.30 -49.12
N THR A 658 10.95 29.21 -48.76
CA THR A 658 12.41 28.90 -48.91
C THR A 658 13.46 29.80 -48.26
N ASP A 659 14.68 29.36 -47.91
CA ASP A 659 15.33 28.16 -47.35
C ASP A 659 16.81 28.58 -47.18
N ASP A 660 17.54 27.86 -46.33
CA ASP A 660 19.01 27.80 -46.20
C ASP A 660 19.80 28.90 -45.50
N GLY A 661 20.75 28.40 -44.69
CA GLY A 661 21.27 29.03 -43.50
C GLY A 661 22.51 29.89 -43.64
N ASP A 662 22.69 30.70 -42.61
CA ASP A 662 23.96 31.21 -42.08
C ASP A 662 23.67 31.73 -40.66
N GLY A 663 24.66 31.77 -39.78
CA GLY A 663 24.48 32.24 -38.40
C GLY A 663 23.83 33.63 -38.34
N SER A 664 22.57 33.73 -37.90
CA SER A 664 21.88 35.04 -37.83
C SER A 664 20.71 35.03 -36.86
N LEU A 665 20.80 35.84 -35.79
CA LEU A 665 19.83 36.83 -35.27
C LEU A 665 18.29 36.57 -35.31
N ALA A 666 17.79 35.36 -35.59
CA ALA A 666 16.36 35.11 -35.75
C ALA A 666 15.63 34.98 -34.40
N LEU A 667 14.70 35.89 -34.15
CA LEU A 667 13.82 35.87 -32.99
C LEU A 667 12.84 34.68 -33.07
N SER A 668 12.52 34.09 -31.91
CA SER A 668 11.51 33.03 -31.81
C SER A 668 10.10 33.56 -32.11
N THR A 669 9.16 32.68 -32.44
CA THR A 669 7.76 33.05 -32.71
C THR A 669 7.11 33.83 -31.56
N SER A 670 7.43 33.47 -30.31
CA SER A 670 6.94 34.17 -29.11
C SER A 670 7.58 35.55 -28.95
N GLU A 671 8.87 35.68 -29.26
CA GLU A 671 9.56 36.98 -29.27
C GLU A 671 9.02 37.88 -30.39
N TRP A 672 8.75 37.34 -31.58
CA TRP A 672 8.12 38.09 -32.68
C TRP A 672 6.73 38.62 -32.34
N ARG A 673 5.88 37.82 -31.69
CA ARG A 673 4.57 38.27 -31.21
C ARG A 673 4.69 39.44 -30.22
N VAL A 674 5.72 39.43 -29.37
CA VAL A 674 6.02 40.56 -28.47
C VAL A 674 6.50 41.77 -29.26
N VAL A 675 7.37 41.59 -30.26
CA VAL A 675 7.84 42.67 -31.16
C VAL A 675 6.70 43.31 -31.93
N GLU A 676 5.76 42.52 -32.48
CA GLU A 676 4.59 43.04 -33.21
C GLU A 676 3.71 43.93 -32.33
N ARG A 677 3.42 43.51 -31.09
CA ARG A 677 2.68 44.35 -30.13
C ARG A 677 3.45 45.61 -29.77
N VAL A 678 4.78 45.52 -29.66
CA VAL A 678 5.67 46.63 -29.33
C VAL A 678 5.72 47.67 -30.46
N ILE A 679 5.76 47.23 -31.72
CA ILE A 679 5.70 48.07 -32.92
C ILE A 679 4.32 48.70 -33.09
N ALA A 680 3.26 47.98 -32.74
CA ALA A 680 1.90 48.50 -32.70
C ALA A 680 1.66 49.53 -31.57
N GLY A 681 2.71 49.94 -30.84
CA GLY A 681 2.64 50.96 -29.80
C GLY A 681 2.14 50.49 -28.43
N CYS A 682 1.92 49.18 -28.24
CA CYS A 682 1.42 48.65 -26.98
C CYS A 682 2.46 48.74 -25.86
N THR A 683 2.11 49.25 -24.68
CA THR A 683 2.96 49.14 -23.48
C THR A 683 3.18 47.67 -23.10
N ASN A 684 4.19 47.36 -22.28
CA ASN A 684 4.46 45.98 -21.88
C ASN A 684 3.27 45.33 -21.13
N ALA A 685 2.45 46.13 -20.44
CA ALA A 685 1.21 45.66 -19.81
C ALA A 685 0.12 45.34 -20.85
N GLN A 686 -0.05 46.18 -21.87
CA GLN A 686 -1.02 45.94 -22.95
C GLN A 686 -0.58 44.79 -23.88
N ALA A 687 0.72 44.66 -24.13
CA ALA A 687 1.29 43.52 -24.86
C ALA A 687 1.11 42.22 -24.06
N ALA A 688 1.27 42.28 -22.73
CA ALA A 688 1.01 41.15 -21.85
C ALA A 688 -0.46 40.72 -21.89
N GLU A 689 -1.39 41.68 -21.80
CA GLU A 689 -2.83 41.44 -21.91
C GLU A 689 -3.21 40.87 -23.29
N ALA A 690 -2.72 41.48 -24.37
CA ALA A 690 -3.02 41.05 -25.74
C ALA A 690 -2.37 39.71 -26.15
N LEU A 691 -1.42 39.21 -25.36
CA LEU A 691 -0.73 37.93 -25.56
C LEU A 691 -1.05 36.91 -24.45
N TYR A 692 -1.92 37.24 -23.50
CA TYR A 692 -2.23 36.43 -22.32
C TYR A 692 -0.99 35.99 -21.52
N LEU A 693 -0.01 36.90 -21.38
CA LEU A 693 1.23 36.72 -20.63
C LEU A 693 1.25 37.64 -19.41
N SER A 694 2.19 37.39 -18.47
CA SER A 694 2.47 38.37 -17.42
C SER A 694 3.36 39.50 -17.95
N LYS A 695 3.25 40.71 -17.38
CA LYS A 695 4.14 41.85 -17.70
C LYS A 695 5.62 41.46 -17.57
N ARG A 696 5.96 40.68 -16.53
CA ARG A 696 7.33 40.19 -16.27
C ARG A 696 7.83 39.27 -17.39
N THR A 697 6.93 38.47 -17.97
CA THR A 697 7.25 37.59 -19.11
C THR A 697 7.56 38.43 -20.35
N VAL A 698 6.76 39.47 -20.62
CA VAL A 698 7.02 40.42 -21.73
C VAL A 698 8.33 41.17 -21.54
N ASP A 699 8.64 41.63 -20.32
CA ASP A 699 9.92 42.28 -20.00
C ASP A 699 11.12 41.33 -20.24
N THR A 700 10.93 40.05 -19.97
CA THR A 700 11.96 39.02 -20.16
C THR A 700 12.17 38.72 -21.64
N HIS A 701 11.10 38.60 -22.42
CA HIS A 701 11.19 38.47 -23.87
C HIS A 701 11.87 39.69 -24.50
N LEU A 702 11.51 40.91 -24.11
CA LEU A 702 12.15 42.14 -24.60
C LEU A 702 13.64 42.21 -24.27
N ARG A 703 14.05 41.80 -23.06
CA ARG A 703 15.48 41.72 -22.69
C ARG A 703 16.24 40.72 -23.55
N ASN A 704 15.63 39.57 -23.85
CA ASN A 704 16.22 38.57 -24.73
C ASN A 704 16.27 39.06 -26.18
N ILE A 705 15.22 39.71 -26.68
CA ILE A 705 15.18 40.35 -28.01
C ILE A 705 16.29 41.39 -28.13
N HIS A 706 16.43 42.28 -27.15
CA HIS A 706 17.48 43.30 -27.13
C HIS A 706 18.88 42.69 -27.18
N ARG A 707 19.12 41.68 -26.33
CA ARG A 707 20.39 40.95 -26.30
C ARG A 707 20.67 40.20 -27.61
N ARG A 708 19.65 39.59 -28.22
CA ARG A 708 19.79 38.83 -29.47
C ARG A 708 19.98 39.72 -30.68
N LEU A 709 19.36 40.91 -30.72
CA LEU A 709 19.50 41.88 -31.81
C LEU A 709 20.64 42.89 -31.61
N GLY A 710 21.35 42.85 -30.47
CA GLY A 710 22.42 43.80 -30.16
C GLY A 710 21.94 45.24 -29.96
N ILE A 711 20.68 45.43 -29.59
CA ILE A 711 20.06 46.74 -29.41
C ILE A 711 19.84 47.06 -27.93
N SER A 712 19.82 48.34 -27.62
CA SER A 712 19.73 48.84 -26.25
C SER A 712 18.37 49.45 -25.93
N SER A 713 17.57 49.80 -26.95
CA SER A 713 16.33 50.53 -26.76
C SER A 713 15.15 50.02 -27.59
N ARG A 714 13.95 50.26 -27.05
CA ARG A 714 12.67 50.00 -27.73
C ARG A 714 12.54 50.79 -29.03
N THR A 715 13.11 51.99 -29.10
CA THR A 715 13.10 52.84 -30.29
C THR A 715 13.98 52.27 -31.39
N GLU A 716 15.13 51.68 -31.04
CA GLU A 716 15.99 50.94 -31.99
C GLU A 716 15.28 49.70 -32.53
N LEU A 717 14.57 48.96 -31.69
CA LEU A 717 13.77 47.79 -32.11
C LEU A 717 12.73 48.18 -33.17
N ILE A 718 11.99 49.27 -32.95
CA ILE A 718 10.99 49.76 -33.90
C ILE A 718 11.65 50.24 -35.21
N LYS A 719 12.82 50.90 -35.12
CA LYS A 719 13.55 51.41 -36.29
C LYS A 719 14.10 50.28 -37.17
N ILE A 720 14.67 49.23 -36.57
CA ILE A 720 15.22 48.09 -37.30
C ILE A 720 14.12 47.34 -38.05
N VAL A 721 13.01 47.03 -37.38
CA VAL A 721 11.91 46.28 -38.00
C VAL A 721 11.10 47.15 -38.97
N GLY A 722 11.02 48.46 -38.73
CA GLY A 722 10.42 49.42 -39.65
C GLY A 722 11.21 49.60 -40.96
N ALA A 723 12.54 49.58 -40.89
CA ALA A 723 13.41 49.65 -42.07
C ALA A 723 13.31 48.40 -42.96
N SER A 724 13.08 47.22 -42.37
CA SER A 724 12.88 45.97 -43.12
C SER A 724 11.59 45.91 -43.95
N ARG A 725 10.69 46.89 -43.84
CA ARG A 725 9.43 46.99 -44.61
C ARG A 725 9.47 47.99 -45.78
N GLN A 726 10.58 48.70 -46.02
CA GLN A 726 10.69 49.72 -47.08
C GLN A 726 11.91 49.50 -48.00
N GLU A 727 11.76 48.68 -49.05
CA GLU A 727 12.29 48.87 -50.43
C GLU A 727 11.72 47.76 -51.36
N PRO A 728 11.32 48.06 -52.61
CA PRO A 728 12.23 48.60 -53.64
C PRO A 728 11.68 49.81 -54.45
N ALA A 729 12.61 50.62 -54.98
CA ALA A 729 12.40 51.66 -56.00
C ALA A 729 13.00 51.22 -57.38
N PRO A 730 12.68 51.89 -58.51
CA PRO A 730 12.33 51.24 -59.79
C PRO A 730 13.51 50.85 -60.70
N ALA A 731 13.32 49.80 -61.50
CA ALA A 731 14.22 49.40 -62.57
C ALA A 731 13.92 50.18 -63.88
N ARG A 732 14.90 50.95 -64.36
CA ARG A 732 15.02 51.35 -65.77
C ARG A 732 15.28 50.11 -66.63
N ARG A 733 14.68 50.05 -67.82
CA ARG A 733 15.18 49.21 -68.92
C ARG A 733 15.32 50.05 -70.20
N PRO A 734 16.32 49.72 -71.05
CA PRO A 734 16.72 50.51 -72.20
C PRO A 734 15.85 50.23 -73.43
N ASP A 735 15.92 51.16 -74.38
CA ASP A 735 15.40 51.08 -75.74
C ASP A 735 15.56 49.70 -76.41
N GLN A 736 14.50 49.23 -77.06
CA GLN A 736 14.54 48.94 -78.50
C GLN A 736 13.13 48.90 -79.08
N ALA A 737 13.04 49.44 -80.28
CA ALA A 737 11.84 49.76 -81.02
C ALA A 737 11.26 48.56 -81.80
N ASP A 738 9.96 48.71 -82.06
CA ASP A 738 9.32 48.61 -83.38
C ASP A 738 8.35 47.45 -83.68
N SER A 739 7.14 47.90 -84.05
CA SER A 739 6.16 47.36 -85.00
C SER A 739 5.27 46.13 -84.69
N GLY A 740 3.97 46.33 -84.93
CA GLY A 740 2.97 45.29 -85.26
C GLY A 740 1.81 45.14 -84.26
N SER A 741 0.87 46.09 -84.14
CA SER A 741 -0.45 46.13 -84.84
C SER A 741 -1.21 44.80 -84.93
N GLU A 742 -2.30 44.69 -84.15
CA GLU A 742 -3.64 44.13 -84.51
C GLU A 742 -4.45 44.01 -83.20
N GLU A 743 -5.32 44.98 -82.91
CA GLU A 743 -6.77 44.91 -83.17
C GLU A 743 -7.54 43.86 -82.35
N GLU A 744 -8.21 44.37 -81.31
CA GLU A 744 -9.68 44.37 -81.27
C GLU A 744 -10.42 43.03 -81.10
N ARG A 745 -10.90 42.77 -79.87
CA ARG A 745 -12.30 42.36 -79.61
C ARG A 745 -12.60 42.44 -78.12
N SER A 746 -13.45 43.39 -77.73
CA SER A 746 -14.85 43.14 -77.35
C SER A 746 -14.99 42.12 -76.22
N ARG A 747 -15.32 42.60 -75.02
CA ARG A 747 -16.71 42.61 -74.52
C ARG A 747 -17.28 41.20 -74.32
N ARG A 748 -17.48 40.89 -73.03
CA ARG A 748 -18.51 39.98 -72.48
C ARG A 748 -18.29 38.50 -72.74
N ARG A 749 -17.97 37.78 -71.67
CA ARG A 749 -18.95 36.93 -70.98
C ARG A 749 -18.58 36.77 -69.52
#